data_AF-A0A423U2M5-F1
#
_entry.id   AF-A0A423U2M5-F1
#
_cell.length_a   1.000
_cell.length_b   1.000
_cell.length_c   1.000
_cell.angle_alpha   90.00
_cell.angle_beta   90.00
_cell.angle_gamma   90.00
#
_symmetry.space_group_name_H-M   'P 1'
#
loop_
_entity.id
_entity.type
_entity.pdbx_description
1 polymer ?
#
loop_
_entity_poly.entity_id
_entity_poly.type
_entity_poly.pdbx_seq_one_letter_code
_entity_poly.pdbx_strand_id
1 'polypeptide(L)'
;MFNEASRRLFAATRGRAYFRSVKILIPKSWSFTAVNDTALSENFEDSDVRIDIANSVYKNQPYTQQTGTCGTPGQYIHLTPEYLTDRAQAAWWGPRGKAFLMEWAKFRWGVFDELGYPGDDSFPLFYSNSADGGTVYPTYCADTLVEGRMIDKGGRGACGLNEMGDPDDNCRFLPYRSQTAASSLMSYPFIFSDTIVDFCDEASSDRPHNPHAPTKQNLFCRGKSVWEVMREHPDFADGNNPPTERYVDPEVALVQHVDANYALVLDYSGSMNDHYRILKLQKTARRWLLHEVADGSEVAIIKFSKHAKLVHGLSRIEGAESRKALAESLDVTADGGTSIGAGLYAAVKKILKGRKNPVILLITDGEENENPRIDHIIDHVIASGVRVVTVAFGEEADPKLERVAQVTGGKTFTVNDIDEGHMLEDAFHGALTYQPPPSRQNATVTIDEKVYRGSGDTASETFLVDFTVGRNLVFRLDTDDRAHVTSSPHLIRPTGGIIGGAEFDPSSFVWTINVPMAEQGEWKWQVGVSGNPEKFVRVKITAQTRDPDIHPITTKAWMSSGAHDVNATTDRVIIYAEVKQGNNPVVNARVIALVTPPNESDRGEVYELLDNGQGADIQAGDGIYSRYMTRYTTTGRYSVKAQVTDGGTAVINRGFLTAPAQRTRRDLRETIEERPPYCCGNIIPLDQENAFNTGTFNRISVAGSVKVIEIPEGDTQPPSPVRDFKVSLGCCSDLGDASHNLTLTWTAPGDDLDDGTVSSYVVRVSTSASDLQEDAFNDAPNDTLVNISSAMDGILVRAGEKVTVNVYLDLDLHQSNYFALRAIDDAGLTSMVSNIDILGSELLVAAPAVLVIPVWAIVLIAAILLLLAVASCVVLSSRNTGKYDCVES
;
A
#
# COMPACT_ATOMS: atom_id res chain seq x y z
N MET A 1 23.69 -0.57 -10.08
CA MET A 1 22.76 -0.47 -8.94
C MET A 1 22.72 -1.78 -8.19
N PHE A 2 22.11 -2.85 -8.73
CA PHE A 2 22.00 -4.15 -8.03
C PHE A 2 23.33 -4.73 -7.52
N ASN A 3 24.41 -4.73 -8.33
CA ASN A 3 25.72 -5.21 -7.85
C ASN A 3 26.24 -4.41 -6.66
N GLU A 4 26.04 -3.09 -6.67
CA GLU A 4 26.47 -2.21 -5.56
C GLU A 4 25.62 -2.46 -4.30
N ALA A 5 24.29 -2.50 -4.47
CA ALA A 5 23.36 -2.80 -3.39
C ALA A 5 23.63 -4.18 -2.78
N SER A 6 23.94 -5.19 -3.60
CA SER A 6 24.28 -6.53 -3.13
C SER A 6 25.54 -6.57 -2.29
N ARG A 7 26.59 -5.79 -2.64
CA ARG A 7 27.82 -5.69 -1.86
C ARG A 7 27.57 -5.00 -0.52
N ARG A 8 26.79 -3.92 -0.55
CA ARG A 8 26.39 -3.19 0.67
C ARG A 8 25.51 -4.05 1.57
N LEU A 9 24.54 -4.79 1.02
CA LEU A 9 23.70 -5.74 1.74
C LEU A 9 24.54 -6.80 2.45
N PHE A 10 25.54 -7.36 1.74
CA PHE A 10 26.45 -8.34 2.32
C PHE A 10 27.25 -7.80 3.50
N ALA A 11 27.75 -6.57 3.37
CA ALA A 11 28.46 -5.89 4.46
C ALA A 11 27.52 -5.58 5.64
N ALA A 12 26.37 -4.96 5.37
CA ALA A 12 25.38 -4.55 6.37
C ALA A 12 24.76 -5.73 7.12
N THR A 13 24.70 -6.90 6.48
CA THR A 13 24.21 -8.13 7.11
C THR A 13 25.34 -8.97 7.72
N ARG A 14 26.53 -8.39 7.89
CA ARG A 14 27.68 -9.05 8.53
C ARG A 14 28.05 -10.37 7.83
N GLY A 15 27.98 -10.37 6.49
CA GLY A 15 28.31 -11.50 5.63
C GLY A 15 27.20 -12.55 5.45
N ARG A 16 25.94 -12.24 5.76
CA ARG A 16 24.84 -13.22 5.79
C ARG A 16 23.98 -13.24 4.52
N ALA A 17 23.69 -12.10 3.91
CA ALA A 17 22.76 -12.02 2.77
C ALA A 17 23.35 -11.25 1.58
N TYR A 18 23.05 -11.69 0.36
CA TYR A 18 23.39 -11.00 -0.89
C TYR A 18 22.43 -11.41 -2.00
N PHE A 19 22.36 -10.65 -3.09
CA PHE A 19 21.57 -11.02 -4.26
C PHE A 19 22.31 -12.08 -5.07
N ARG A 20 21.71 -13.27 -5.19
CA ARG A 20 22.28 -14.34 -6.03
C ARG A 20 21.96 -14.13 -7.51
N SER A 21 20.72 -13.78 -7.82
CA SER A 21 20.24 -13.60 -9.19
C SER A 21 19.18 -12.51 -9.26
N VAL A 22 19.18 -11.73 -10.35
CA VAL A 22 18.20 -10.70 -10.65
C VAL A 22 17.68 -10.91 -12.07
N LYS A 23 16.37 -11.05 -12.21
CA LYS A 23 15.71 -11.11 -13.52
C LYS A 23 15.02 -9.78 -13.79
N ILE A 24 15.30 -9.19 -14.94
CA ILE A 24 14.67 -7.94 -15.38
C ILE A 24 13.69 -8.29 -16.48
N LEU A 25 12.40 -8.13 -16.17
CA LEU A 25 11.32 -8.35 -17.10
C LEU A 25 11.18 -7.14 -18.04
N ILE A 26 11.22 -7.39 -19.35
CA ILE A 26 11.01 -6.36 -20.37
C ILE A 26 9.66 -6.56 -21.09
N PRO A 27 9.00 -5.48 -21.55
CA PRO A 27 7.75 -5.57 -22.27
C PRO A 27 7.87 -6.37 -23.58
N LYS A 28 6.78 -7.05 -23.96
CA LYS A 28 6.65 -7.73 -25.26
C LYS A 28 6.81 -6.79 -26.45
N SER A 29 6.49 -5.50 -26.28
CA SER A 29 6.60 -4.48 -27.33
C SER A 29 8.04 -4.08 -27.68
N TRP A 30 9.04 -4.45 -26.86
CA TRP A 30 10.44 -4.11 -27.11
C TRP A 30 11.09 -5.15 -28.03
N SER A 31 11.44 -4.76 -29.25
CA SER A 31 11.95 -5.67 -30.30
C SER A 31 13.46 -5.64 -30.55
N PHE A 32 14.18 -4.63 -30.04
CA PHE A 32 15.60 -4.40 -30.34
C PHE A 32 16.56 -4.73 -29.17
N THR A 33 16.08 -5.44 -28.16
CA THR A 33 16.86 -5.75 -26.95
C THR A 33 17.45 -7.16 -27.05
N ALA A 34 18.74 -7.32 -26.75
CA ALA A 34 19.32 -8.65 -26.58
C ALA A 34 18.74 -9.30 -25.31
N VAL A 35 17.75 -10.16 -25.48
CA VAL A 35 17.07 -10.87 -24.38
C VAL A 35 17.78 -12.19 -24.12
N ASN A 36 17.97 -12.56 -22.84
CA ASN A 36 18.57 -13.83 -22.46
C ASN A 36 17.58 -14.99 -22.61
N ASP A 37 16.32 -14.82 -22.20
CA ASP A 37 15.26 -15.83 -22.26
C ASP A 37 13.86 -15.18 -22.24
N THR A 38 12.80 -15.99 -22.34
CA THR A 38 11.41 -15.61 -22.11
C THR A 38 11.01 -15.85 -20.66
N ALA A 39 10.13 -14.99 -20.13
CA ALA A 39 9.59 -15.09 -18.78
C ALA A 39 8.91 -16.45 -18.58
N LEU A 40 9.29 -17.15 -17.51
CA LEU A 40 8.66 -18.41 -17.11
C LEU A 40 7.34 -18.15 -16.39
N SER A 41 7.35 -17.23 -15.44
CA SER A 41 6.17 -16.80 -14.69
C SER A 41 6.28 -15.32 -14.27
N GLU A 42 7.43 -14.68 -14.49
CA GLU A 42 7.66 -13.28 -14.14
C GLU A 42 6.64 -12.38 -14.86
N ASN A 43 5.91 -11.57 -14.10
CA ASN A 43 4.97 -10.58 -14.61
C ASN A 43 5.15 -9.25 -13.85
N PHE A 44 4.49 -8.20 -14.32
CA PHE A 44 4.60 -6.86 -13.72
C PHE A 44 3.95 -6.76 -12.33
N GLU A 45 2.75 -7.33 -12.16
CA GLU A 45 1.97 -7.27 -10.93
C GLU A 45 2.65 -7.97 -9.75
N ASP A 46 3.40 -9.04 -9.99
CA ASP A 46 4.10 -9.82 -8.97
C ASP A 46 5.59 -9.44 -8.84
N SER A 47 6.03 -8.36 -9.49
CA SER A 47 7.45 -7.97 -9.46
C SER A 47 7.85 -7.27 -8.17
N ASP A 48 8.98 -7.70 -7.60
CA ASP A 48 9.59 -7.09 -6.38
C ASP A 48 9.99 -5.62 -6.60
N VAL A 49 10.38 -5.26 -7.84
CA VAL A 49 10.82 -3.92 -8.22
C VAL A 49 10.11 -3.51 -9.51
N ARG A 50 9.31 -2.45 -9.42
CA ARG A 50 8.54 -1.87 -10.53
C ARG A 50 9.20 -0.61 -11.03
N ILE A 51 9.42 -0.53 -12.34
CA ILE A 51 9.86 0.69 -13.02
C ILE A 51 8.65 1.28 -13.74
N ASP A 52 8.13 2.38 -13.24
CA ASP A 52 6.91 2.99 -13.78
C ASP A 52 6.92 4.53 -13.66
N ILE A 53 5.87 5.19 -14.13
CA ILE A 53 5.72 6.65 -14.04
C ILE A 53 5.87 7.13 -12.61
N ALA A 54 6.43 8.33 -12.46
CA ALA A 54 6.51 9.02 -11.18
C ALA A 54 5.12 9.15 -10.53
N ASN A 55 5.07 8.86 -9.23
CA ASN A 55 4.03 9.41 -8.36
C ASN A 55 4.30 10.91 -8.20
N SER A 56 3.28 11.76 -8.28
CA SER A 56 3.49 13.21 -8.29
C SER A 56 4.00 13.77 -6.94
N VAL A 57 3.73 13.08 -5.84
CA VAL A 57 4.24 13.41 -4.50
C VAL A 57 5.70 12.97 -4.35
N TYR A 58 5.99 11.69 -4.60
CA TYR A 58 7.35 11.12 -4.49
C TYR A 58 8.29 11.59 -5.61
N LYS A 59 7.75 12.05 -6.75
CA LYS A 59 8.47 12.40 -7.98
C LYS A 59 9.37 11.24 -8.42
N ASN A 60 10.68 11.41 -8.33
CA ASN A 60 11.69 10.41 -8.70
C ASN A 60 12.35 9.76 -7.48
N GLN A 61 11.80 9.97 -6.28
CA GLN A 61 12.26 9.31 -5.08
C GLN A 61 11.95 7.81 -5.19
N PRO A 62 12.92 6.92 -4.94
CA PRO A 62 12.64 5.50 -4.78
C PRO A 62 11.85 5.28 -3.49
N TYR A 63 10.82 4.43 -3.52
CA TYR A 63 10.03 4.10 -2.33
C TYR A 63 9.52 2.66 -2.38
N THR A 64 9.19 2.11 -1.21
CA THR A 64 8.57 0.80 -1.05
C THR A 64 7.11 1.00 -0.68
N GLN A 65 6.20 0.37 -1.42
CA GLN A 65 4.80 0.31 -1.01
C GLN A 65 4.68 -0.73 0.11
N GLN A 66 4.42 -0.28 1.34
CA GLN A 66 4.15 -1.12 2.49
C GLN A 66 2.70 -0.91 2.93
N THR A 67 2.02 -1.99 3.28
CA THR A 67 0.67 -1.95 3.87
C THR A 67 0.57 -2.73 5.17
N GLY A 68 1.56 -3.59 5.46
CA GLY A 68 1.62 -4.37 6.69
C GLY A 68 2.35 -3.66 7.82
N THR A 69 2.18 -4.19 9.03
CA THR A 69 2.85 -3.71 10.25
C THR A 69 4.29 -4.26 10.32
N CYS A 70 5.01 -3.92 11.40
CA CYS A 70 6.38 -4.34 11.61
C CYS A 70 6.63 -5.83 11.36
N GLY A 71 7.69 -6.15 10.61
CA GLY A 71 8.06 -7.52 10.25
C GLY A 71 7.28 -8.07 9.05
N THR A 72 6.28 -7.35 8.54
CA THR A 72 5.51 -7.76 7.35
C THR A 72 6.19 -7.23 6.08
N PRO A 73 6.58 -8.09 5.12
CA PRO A 73 7.18 -7.66 3.86
C PRO A 73 6.34 -6.61 3.13
N GLY A 74 7.03 -5.66 2.46
CA GLY A 74 6.40 -4.72 1.54
C GLY A 74 5.89 -5.40 0.27
N GLN A 75 5.05 -4.71 -0.49
CA GLN A 75 4.44 -5.25 -1.70
C GLN A 75 5.38 -5.18 -2.91
N TYR A 76 6.03 -4.04 -3.11
CA TYR A 76 7.00 -3.81 -4.19
C TYR A 76 7.79 -2.53 -3.92
N ILE A 77 8.97 -2.43 -4.54
CA ILE A 77 9.78 -1.21 -4.63
C ILE A 77 9.43 -0.49 -5.93
N HIS A 78 9.08 0.79 -5.86
CA HIS A 78 8.86 1.66 -7.01
C HIS A 78 10.11 2.46 -7.35
N LEU A 79 10.49 2.43 -8.62
CA LEU A 79 11.54 3.26 -9.21
C LEU A 79 11.00 3.95 -10.47
N THR A 80 11.56 5.11 -10.81
CA THR A 80 11.24 5.80 -12.06
C THR A 80 12.30 5.59 -13.14
N PRO A 81 11.94 5.65 -14.43
CA PRO A 81 12.91 5.70 -15.51
C PRO A 81 13.97 6.79 -15.30
N GLU A 82 13.53 7.99 -14.89
CA GLU A 82 14.39 9.14 -14.64
C GLU A 82 15.40 8.89 -13.52
N TYR A 83 14.99 8.26 -12.41
CA TYR A 83 15.90 7.88 -11.32
C TYR A 83 17.01 6.93 -11.82
N LEU A 84 16.68 6.02 -12.74
CA LEU A 84 17.63 5.05 -13.28
C LEU A 84 18.56 5.66 -14.35
N THR A 85 18.04 6.51 -15.23
CA THR A 85 18.77 7.01 -16.40
C THR A 85 19.46 8.35 -16.16
N ASP A 86 18.90 9.24 -15.34
CA ASP A 86 19.47 10.56 -15.05
C ASP A 86 20.27 10.55 -13.75
N ARG A 87 21.58 10.86 -13.86
CA ARG A 87 22.49 10.89 -12.72
C ARG A 87 22.25 12.09 -11.80
N ALA A 88 21.87 13.24 -12.36
CA ALA A 88 21.57 14.43 -11.56
C ALA A 88 20.31 14.17 -10.74
N GLN A 89 19.26 13.61 -11.36
CA GLN A 89 18.02 13.24 -10.66
C GLN A 89 18.25 12.19 -9.57
N ALA A 90 19.09 11.18 -9.83
CA ALA A 90 19.41 10.18 -8.82
C ALA A 90 20.23 10.75 -7.64
N ALA A 91 21.13 11.70 -7.91
CA ALA A 91 22.03 12.25 -6.89
C ALA A 91 21.30 12.98 -5.75
N TRP A 92 20.08 13.47 -5.98
CA TRP A 92 19.22 14.05 -4.94
C TRP A 92 18.89 13.05 -3.83
N TRP A 93 18.79 11.76 -4.17
CA TRP A 93 18.35 10.67 -3.29
C TRP A 93 19.50 9.82 -2.75
N GLY A 94 20.74 10.18 -3.06
CA GLY A 94 21.94 9.52 -2.57
C GLY A 94 22.54 8.47 -3.51
N PRO A 95 23.58 7.76 -3.06
CA PRO A 95 24.15 6.64 -3.80
C PRO A 95 23.10 5.57 -4.08
N ARG A 96 22.92 5.20 -5.35
CA ARG A 96 21.84 4.29 -5.78
C ARG A 96 21.87 2.95 -5.05
N GLY A 97 23.05 2.40 -4.74
CA GLY A 97 23.18 1.17 -3.98
C GLY A 97 22.69 1.29 -2.54
N LYS A 98 22.90 2.45 -1.90
CA LYS A 98 22.44 2.74 -0.53
C LYS A 98 20.93 3.00 -0.49
N ALA A 99 20.44 3.90 -1.36
CA ALA A 99 19.00 4.19 -1.46
C ALA A 99 18.18 2.93 -1.78
N PHE A 100 18.66 2.09 -2.71
CA PHE A 100 17.99 0.82 -2.99
C PHE A 100 18.04 -0.15 -1.81
N LEU A 101 19.14 -0.21 -1.05
CA LEU A 101 19.25 -1.10 0.11
C LEU A 101 18.26 -0.74 1.22
N MET A 102 18.05 0.56 1.45
CA MET A 102 17.05 1.08 2.38
C MET A 102 15.64 0.60 1.99
N GLU A 103 15.26 0.79 0.72
CA GLU A 103 13.96 0.30 0.21
C GLU A 103 13.88 -1.23 0.18
N TRP A 104 14.98 -1.93 -0.10
CA TRP A 104 15.04 -3.39 -0.01
C TRP A 104 14.79 -3.91 1.41
N ALA A 105 15.32 -3.24 2.44
CA ALA A 105 15.10 -3.63 3.83
C ALA A 105 13.61 -3.53 4.19
N LYS A 106 12.94 -2.43 3.81
CA LYS A 106 11.49 -2.25 3.95
C LYS A 106 10.70 -3.36 3.24
N PHE A 107 11.06 -3.61 1.98
CA PHE A 107 10.40 -4.61 1.15
C PHE A 107 10.56 -6.02 1.73
N ARG A 108 11.78 -6.43 2.09
CA ARG A 108 12.05 -7.81 2.48
C ARG A 108 11.69 -8.13 3.92
N TRP A 109 11.96 -7.22 4.85
CA TRP A 109 11.87 -7.48 6.29
C TRP A 109 10.76 -6.70 6.99
N GLY A 110 10.03 -5.83 6.30
CA GLY A 110 8.94 -5.08 6.91
C GLY A 110 9.39 -4.09 7.98
N VAL A 111 10.57 -3.51 7.81
CA VAL A 111 11.09 -2.43 8.66
C VAL A 111 10.69 -1.07 8.11
N PHE A 112 10.88 -0.01 8.88
CA PHE A 112 10.50 1.34 8.52
C PHE A 112 11.70 2.31 8.60
N ASP A 113 11.47 3.53 8.13
CA ASP A 113 12.45 4.60 8.19
C ASP A 113 12.75 5.01 9.65
N GLU A 114 14.04 5.25 9.90
CA GLU A 114 14.58 5.79 11.13
C GLU A 114 14.96 7.27 10.92
N LEU A 115 14.04 8.06 10.36
CA LEU A 115 14.18 9.50 10.13
C LEU A 115 12.84 10.23 10.25
N GLY A 116 12.88 11.54 10.53
CA GLY A 116 11.71 12.42 10.57
C GLY A 116 11.35 13.07 9.22
N TYR A 117 10.10 13.51 9.08
CA TYR A 117 9.53 14.08 7.86
C TYR A 117 9.06 15.52 8.06
N PRO A 118 9.20 16.40 7.04
CA PRO A 118 8.79 17.79 7.18
C PRO A 118 7.27 17.94 7.28
N GLY A 119 6.80 18.70 8.28
CA GLY A 119 5.38 18.98 8.49
C GLY A 119 4.57 17.75 8.93
N ASP A 120 5.24 16.73 9.48
CA ASP A 120 4.60 15.55 10.03
C ASP A 120 4.64 15.58 11.57
N ASP A 121 3.47 15.60 12.20
CA ASP A 121 3.37 15.74 13.66
C ASP A 121 3.72 14.44 14.41
N SER A 122 3.56 13.29 13.76
CA SER A 122 3.87 11.97 14.33
C SER A 122 5.35 11.65 14.23
N PHE A 123 5.99 12.09 13.14
CA PHE A 123 7.39 11.86 12.84
C PHE A 123 8.09 13.18 12.48
N PRO A 124 8.18 14.15 13.40
CA PRO A 124 8.71 15.47 13.10
C PRO A 124 10.19 15.41 12.73
N LEU A 125 10.67 16.40 11.97
CA LEU A 125 12.09 16.51 11.62
C LEU A 125 13.01 16.66 12.82
N PHE A 126 12.49 17.20 13.92
CA PHE A 126 13.22 17.47 15.15
C PHE A 126 12.38 17.04 16.34
N TYR A 127 13.04 16.66 17.42
CA TYR A 127 12.42 16.36 18.69
C TYR A 127 13.33 16.83 19.83
N SER A 128 12.74 17.21 20.96
CA SER A 128 13.48 17.58 22.16
C SER A 128 13.67 16.35 23.05
N ASN A 129 14.88 16.16 23.57
CA ASN A 129 15.15 15.15 24.60
C ASN A 129 15.22 15.83 25.97
N SER A 130 14.19 15.61 26.76
CA SER A 130 14.08 16.14 28.12
C SER A 130 15.09 15.57 29.10
N ALA A 131 15.59 14.34 28.87
CA ALA A 131 16.63 13.74 29.69
C ALA A 131 17.94 14.56 29.69
N ASP A 132 18.16 15.36 28.64
CA ASP A 132 19.34 16.23 28.47
C ASP A 132 18.97 17.72 28.57
N GLY A 133 17.93 18.05 29.34
CA GLY A 133 17.51 19.44 29.55
C GLY A 133 16.82 20.09 28.35
N GLY A 134 16.13 19.30 27.51
CA GLY A 134 15.33 19.83 26.39
C GLY A 134 16.16 20.13 25.13
N THR A 135 17.33 19.50 24.99
CA THR A 135 18.16 19.68 23.79
C THR A 135 17.41 19.16 22.56
N VAL A 136 17.33 19.99 21.52
CA VAL A 136 16.69 19.64 20.24
C VAL A 136 17.64 18.81 19.38
N TYR A 137 17.17 17.64 18.95
CA TYR A 137 17.87 16.74 18.06
C TYR A 137 17.10 16.58 16.74
N PRO A 138 17.79 16.46 15.59
CA PRO A 138 17.14 15.98 14.38
C PRO A 138 16.69 14.52 14.59
N THR A 139 15.52 14.18 14.08
CA THR A 139 14.96 12.84 14.21
C THR A 139 15.68 11.88 13.26
N TYR A 140 16.54 11.02 13.82
CA TYR A 140 17.18 9.90 13.13
C TYR A 140 17.67 8.82 14.12
N CYS A 141 18.03 7.64 13.60
CA CYS A 141 18.88 6.67 14.32
C CYS A 141 20.31 6.65 13.77
N ALA A 142 21.30 6.66 14.68
CA ALA A 142 22.70 6.47 14.38
C ALA A 142 23.47 6.03 15.64
N ASP A 143 24.61 5.35 15.45
CA ASP A 143 25.52 4.92 16.51
C ASP A 143 26.25 6.08 17.19
N THR A 144 26.43 7.18 16.47
CA THR A 144 27.00 8.44 16.96
C THR A 144 26.27 9.63 16.33
N LEU A 145 26.51 10.83 16.87
CA LEU A 145 25.90 12.07 16.35
C LEU A 145 26.19 12.23 14.85
N VAL A 146 25.13 12.39 14.06
CA VAL A 146 25.26 12.74 12.65
C VAL A 146 25.59 14.22 12.55
N GLU A 147 26.75 14.55 11.99
CA GLU A 147 27.19 15.93 11.86
C GLU A 147 26.41 16.63 10.75
N GLY A 148 25.91 17.84 11.01
CA GLY A 148 25.15 18.60 10.03
C GLY A 148 24.89 20.04 10.46
N ARG A 149 24.03 20.70 9.70
CA ARG A 149 23.57 22.07 9.99
C ARG A 149 22.05 22.16 9.90
N MET A 150 21.46 22.94 10.79
CA MET A 150 20.05 23.32 10.73
C MET A 150 19.90 24.60 9.93
N ILE A 151 19.09 24.58 8.87
CA ILE A 151 18.87 25.72 7.99
C ILE A 151 17.39 25.92 7.68
N ASP A 152 17.00 27.15 7.38
CA ASP A 152 15.65 27.47 6.89
C ASP A 152 15.45 27.05 5.41
N LYS A 153 14.22 26.68 5.02
CA LYS A 153 13.75 26.29 3.66
C LYS A 153 14.22 27.23 2.55
N GLY A 154 14.53 28.50 2.85
CA GLY A 154 15.06 29.48 1.88
C GLY A 154 16.58 29.50 1.71
N GLY A 155 17.35 28.72 2.48
CA GLY A 155 18.82 28.75 2.49
C GLY A 155 19.41 30.05 3.06
N ARG A 156 18.60 30.89 3.69
CA ARG A 156 18.97 32.27 4.12
C ARG A 156 19.18 32.41 5.63
N GLY A 157 19.84 31.43 6.28
CA GLY A 157 20.29 31.58 7.66
C GLY A 157 20.00 30.37 8.56
N ALA A 158 20.16 30.60 9.87
CA ALA A 158 19.77 29.65 10.91
C ALA A 158 18.24 29.48 10.94
N CYS A 159 17.77 28.34 11.45
CA CYS A 159 16.35 28.11 11.60
C CYS A 159 15.69 29.12 12.54
N GLY A 160 14.46 29.51 12.20
CA GLY A 160 13.58 30.16 13.14
C GLY A 160 13.16 29.19 14.25
N LEU A 161 12.75 29.75 15.38
CA LEU A 161 12.15 28.99 16.47
C LEU A 161 10.66 29.35 16.55
N ASN A 162 9.81 28.38 16.85
CA ASN A 162 8.40 28.57 17.14
C ASN A 162 8.20 29.16 18.56
N GLU A 163 6.95 29.38 18.96
CA GLU A 163 6.61 29.94 20.27
C GLU A 163 7.07 29.07 21.45
N MET A 164 7.30 27.78 21.21
CA MET A 164 7.80 26.79 22.18
C MET A 164 9.34 26.73 22.23
N GLY A 165 10.05 27.47 21.38
CA GLY A 165 11.51 27.46 21.31
C GLY A 165 12.10 26.32 20.47
N ASP A 166 11.25 25.52 19.82
CA ASP A 166 11.64 24.45 18.89
C ASP A 166 11.81 24.99 17.47
N PRO A 167 12.59 24.32 16.60
CA PRO A 167 12.71 24.74 15.21
C PRO A 167 11.35 24.80 14.52
N ASP A 168 11.11 25.89 13.79
CA ASP A 168 9.86 26.09 13.07
C ASP A 168 9.70 25.11 11.88
N ASP A 169 8.49 25.08 11.28
CA ASP A 169 8.17 24.22 10.13
C ASP A 169 9.02 24.50 8.89
N ASN A 170 9.76 25.61 8.87
CA ASN A 170 10.68 25.95 7.79
C ASN A 170 12.09 25.43 8.03
N CYS A 171 12.40 24.95 9.24
CA CYS A 171 13.68 24.36 9.56
C CYS A 171 13.90 23.01 8.86
N ARG A 172 15.14 22.74 8.47
CA ARG A 172 15.60 21.49 7.90
C ARG A 172 16.97 21.11 8.44
N PHE A 173 17.18 19.82 8.65
CA PHE A 173 18.50 19.27 8.95
C PHE A 173 19.21 18.85 7.68
N LEU A 174 20.42 19.38 7.46
CA LEU A 174 21.29 19.01 6.36
C LEU A 174 22.56 18.32 6.90
N PRO A 175 22.65 16.98 6.84
CA PRO A 175 23.86 16.27 7.22
C PRO A 175 25.02 16.59 6.26
N TYR A 176 26.23 16.66 6.79
CA TYR A 176 27.43 16.80 5.99
C TYR A 176 27.71 15.53 5.17
N ARG A 177 28.47 15.69 4.07
CA ARG A 177 28.80 14.57 3.18
C ARG A 177 29.69 13.53 3.85
N SER A 178 30.60 13.97 4.72
CA SER A 178 31.48 13.12 5.51
C SER A 178 30.86 12.95 6.89
N GLN A 179 30.92 11.73 7.42
CA GLN A 179 30.36 11.38 8.71
C GLN A 179 31.35 10.48 9.46
N THR A 180 31.29 10.51 10.79
CA THR A 180 31.93 9.50 11.65
C THR A 180 30.98 8.36 11.98
N ALA A 181 29.67 8.60 11.90
CA ALA A 181 28.65 7.58 12.12
C ALA A 181 28.77 6.42 11.14
N ALA A 182 28.53 5.21 11.64
CA ALA A 182 28.55 3.97 10.89
C ALA A 182 27.16 3.32 10.72
N SER A 183 26.18 3.74 11.52
CA SER A 183 24.76 3.46 11.35
C SER A 183 23.96 4.77 11.37
N SER A 184 22.69 4.82 10.95
CA SER A 184 21.89 3.74 10.35
C SER A 184 21.74 3.89 8.84
N LEU A 185 21.73 2.77 8.12
CA LEU A 185 21.29 2.70 6.72
C LEU A 185 19.82 3.07 6.50
N MET A 186 18.98 3.02 7.54
CA MET A 186 17.56 3.40 7.50
C MET A 186 17.30 4.87 7.86
N SER A 187 18.37 5.66 8.08
CA SER A 187 18.30 7.10 8.28
C SER A 187 18.40 7.85 6.93
N TYR A 188 19.20 8.91 6.82
CA TYR A 188 19.32 9.72 5.61
C TYR A 188 20.06 8.99 4.47
N PRO A 189 19.37 8.52 3.40
CA PRO A 189 20.01 7.77 2.31
C PRO A 189 20.94 8.65 1.47
N PHE A 190 20.71 9.96 1.48
CA PHE A 190 21.44 10.95 0.70
C PHE A 190 22.78 11.41 1.32
N ILE A 191 23.18 10.81 2.45
CA ILE A 191 24.56 10.92 2.98
C ILE A 191 25.48 10.06 2.10
N PHE A 192 26.44 10.72 1.46
CA PHE A 192 27.42 10.09 0.54
C PHE A 192 28.61 9.44 1.27
N SER A 193 28.69 9.56 2.59
CA SER A 193 29.76 8.94 3.38
C SER A 193 29.74 7.42 3.22
N ASP A 194 30.90 6.83 2.94
CA ASP A 194 31.07 5.38 2.92
C ASP A 194 31.21 4.77 4.33
N THR A 195 31.13 5.58 5.39
CA THR A 195 31.18 5.11 6.77
C THR A 195 29.86 4.46 7.21
N ILE A 196 28.72 4.95 6.73
CA ILE A 196 27.40 4.42 7.08
C ILE A 196 27.15 3.14 6.28
N VAL A 197 27.41 2.00 6.93
CA VAL A 197 27.40 0.66 6.31
C VAL A 197 26.54 -0.35 7.05
N ASP A 198 26.00 0.00 8.22
CA ASP A 198 25.25 -0.92 9.10
C ASP A 198 23.89 -0.35 9.51
N PHE A 199 23.03 -1.22 10.03
CA PHE A 199 21.75 -0.88 10.66
C PHE A 199 21.96 -0.53 12.14
N CYS A 200 21.04 0.23 12.73
CA CYS A 200 20.95 0.28 14.20
C CYS A 200 20.59 -1.11 14.75
N ASP A 201 21.19 -1.48 15.88
CA ASP A 201 21.06 -2.75 16.60
C ASP A 201 20.78 -2.45 18.08
N GLU A 202 20.60 -3.48 18.90
CA GLU A 202 20.28 -3.35 20.32
C GLU A 202 21.25 -2.42 21.08
N ALA A 203 20.78 -1.76 22.13
CA ALA A 203 21.53 -0.73 22.86
C ALA A 203 22.87 -1.19 23.45
N SER A 204 23.06 -2.50 23.63
CA SER A 204 24.31 -3.10 24.11
C SER A 204 25.36 -3.38 23.01
N SER A 205 25.00 -3.17 21.74
CA SER A 205 25.87 -3.38 20.58
C SER A 205 26.85 -2.21 20.33
N ASP A 206 27.75 -2.37 19.35
CA ASP A 206 28.59 -1.28 18.83
C ASP A 206 27.83 -0.33 17.89
N ARG A 207 26.55 -0.60 17.61
CA ARG A 207 25.64 0.20 16.77
C ARG A 207 24.32 0.48 17.49
N PRO A 208 24.34 1.14 18.67
CA PRO A 208 23.17 1.25 19.53
C PRO A 208 21.99 1.97 18.85
N HIS A 209 20.79 1.45 19.09
CA HIS A 209 19.53 2.03 18.67
C HIS A 209 19.03 3.09 19.64
N ASN A 210 18.32 4.10 19.11
CA ASN A 210 17.63 5.11 19.90
C ASN A 210 16.12 4.86 19.89
N PRO A 211 15.55 4.24 20.95
CA PRO A 211 14.12 3.92 21.01
C PRO A 211 13.23 5.14 21.28
N HIS A 212 13.81 6.28 21.66
CA HIS A 212 13.07 7.50 22.02
C HIS A 212 12.87 8.47 20.86
N ALA A 213 13.58 8.30 19.75
CA ALA A 213 13.37 9.13 18.57
C ALA A 213 11.98 8.86 17.95
N PRO A 214 11.19 9.89 17.60
CA PRO A 214 9.86 9.71 17.02
C PRO A 214 9.97 9.29 15.54
N THR A 215 10.30 8.02 15.31
CA THR A 215 10.46 7.42 13.99
C THR A 215 9.36 6.42 13.70
N LYS A 216 9.08 6.16 12.41
CA LYS A 216 8.16 5.09 12.00
C LYS A 216 8.58 3.75 12.57
N GLN A 217 9.88 3.45 12.52
CA GLN A 217 10.43 2.22 13.08
C GLN A 217 10.05 2.07 14.56
N ASN A 218 10.26 3.10 15.38
CA ASN A 218 9.93 3.02 16.81
C ASN A 218 8.43 2.88 17.06
N LEU A 219 7.58 3.58 16.32
CA LEU A 219 6.14 3.49 16.50
C LEU A 219 5.59 2.11 16.10
N PHE A 220 5.90 1.64 14.89
CA PHE A 220 5.32 0.39 14.37
C PHE A 220 6.02 -0.86 14.90
N CYS A 221 7.32 -0.79 15.22
CA CYS A 221 8.10 -1.91 15.76
C CYS A 221 8.31 -1.82 17.28
N ARG A 222 7.57 -0.96 17.99
CA ARG A 222 7.58 -0.84 19.45
C ARG A 222 8.99 -0.62 20.03
N GLY A 223 9.71 0.33 19.44
CA GLY A 223 11.07 0.68 19.84
C GLY A 223 12.16 -0.32 19.46
N LYS A 224 11.83 -1.44 18.80
CA LYS A 224 12.85 -2.38 18.29
C LYS A 224 13.67 -1.76 17.18
N SER A 225 14.97 -2.01 17.22
CA SER A 225 15.89 -1.64 16.15
C SER A 225 15.59 -2.41 14.86
N VAL A 226 16.03 -1.87 13.73
CA VAL A 226 15.94 -2.54 12.42
C VAL A 226 16.60 -3.92 12.47
N TRP A 227 17.77 -4.03 13.10
CA TRP A 227 18.48 -5.31 13.18
C TRP A 227 17.75 -6.35 14.05
N GLU A 228 17.09 -5.94 15.14
CA GLU A 228 16.27 -6.86 15.95
C GLU A 228 15.13 -7.47 15.14
N VAL A 229 14.40 -6.65 14.38
CA VAL A 229 13.33 -7.13 13.49
C VAL A 229 13.89 -8.08 12.43
N MET A 230 15.06 -7.76 11.86
CA MET A 230 15.74 -8.65 10.94
C MET A 230 16.14 -9.98 11.60
N ARG A 231 16.68 -9.99 12.81
CA ARG A 231 17.06 -11.22 13.54
C ARG A 231 15.87 -12.16 13.78
N GLU A 232 14.67 -11.61 13.95
CA GLU A 232 13.42 -12.36 14.12
C GLU A 232 12.84 -12.87 12.79
N HIS A 233 13.25 -12.32 11.65
CA HIS A 233 12.75 -12.71 10.33
C HIS A 233 13.27 -14.11 9.92
N PRO A 234 12.49 -14.93 9.19
CA PRO A 234 12.90 -16.29 8.75
C PRO A 234 14.24 -16.38 7.99
N ASP A 235 14.68 -15.27 7.39
CA ASP A 235 15.99 -15.18 6.74
C ASP A 235 17.17 -15.34 7.72
N PHE A 236 16.99 -15.03 9.01
CA PHE A 236 18.06 -15.00 10.01
C PHE A 236 17.72 -15.74 11.30
N ALA A 237 16.42 -15.90 11.61
CA ALA A 237 15.93 -16.70 12.72
C ALA A 237 16.50 -18.13 12.67
N ASP A 238 16.63 -18.75 13.85
CA ASP A 238 17.16 -20.11 14.01
C ASP A 238 18.56 -20.33 13.42
N GLY A 239 19.33 -19.26 13.20
CA GLY A 239 20.67 -19.33 12.62
C GLY A 239 20.68 -19.51 11.10
N ASN A 240 19.55 -19.25 10.42
CA ASN A 240 19.49 -19.21 8.96
C ASN A 240 20.46 -18.16 8.38
N ASN A 241 20.93 -18.44 7.16
CA ASN A 241 21.95 -17.64 6.47
C ASN A 241 23.15 -17.29 7.39
N PRO A 242 23.94 -18.29 7.82
CA PRO A 242 25.09 -18.02 8.68
C PRO A 242 26.15 -17.16 7.94
N PRO A 243 26.94 -16.35 8.67
CA PRO A 243 27.96 -15.50 8.06
C PRO A 243 28.96 -16.29 7.20
N THR A 244 29.32 -15.74 6.05
CA THR A 244 30.37 -16.25 5.17
C THR A 244 31.32 -15.13 4.76
N GLU A 245 32.56 -15.48 4.41
CA GLU A 245 33.53 -14.53 3.83
C GLU A 245 33.39 -14.43 2.31
N ARG A 246 32.69 -15.38 1.68
CA ARG A 246 32.60 -15.48 0.22
C ARG A 246 31.43 -14.67 -0.32
N TYR A 247 31.74 -13.53 -0.92
CA TYR A 247 30.81 -12.75 -1.73
C TYR A 247 30.82 -13.20 -3.20
N VAL A 248 29.65 -13.18 -3.84
CA VAL A 248 29.47 -13.43 -5.27
C VAL A 248 28.59 -12.33 -5.86
N ASP A 249 29.03 -11.72 -6.97
CA ASP A 249 28.22 -10.73 -7.68
C ASP A 249 26.94 -11.40 -8.24
N PRO A 250 25.78 -10.72 -8.23
CA PRO A 250 24.53 -11.27 -8.74
C PRO A 250 24.59 -11.56 -10.24
N GLU A 251 23.99 -12.68 -10.64
CA GLU A 251 23.71 -12.96 -12.05
C GLU A 251 22.50 -12.11 -12.51
N VAL A 252 22.66 -11.31 -13.57
CA VAL A 252 21.59 -10.47 -14.12
C VAL A 252 21.13 -11.01 -15.47
N ALA A 253 19.85 -11.34 -15.59
CA ALA A 253 19.25 -11.83 -16.82
C ALA A 253 18.09 -10.93 -17.28
N LEU A 254 18.09 -10.58 -18.57
CA LEU A 254 16.95 -9.92 -19.22
C LEU A 254 15.98 -10.99 -19.72
N VAL A 255 14.73 -10.93 -19.27
CA VAL A 255 13.67 -11.84 -19.71
C VAL A 255 12.52 -11.07 -20.35
N GLN A 256 11.97 -11.57 -21.45
CA GLN A 256 10.86 -10.91 -22.14
C GLN A 256 9.52 -11.54 -21.77
N HIS A 257 8.52 -10.68 -21.50
CA HIS A 257 7.16 -11.12 -21.20
C HIS A 257 6.52 -11.83 -22.40
N VAL A 258 5.81 -12.92 -22.13
CA VAL A 258 5.03 -13.68 -23.12
C VAL A 258 3.58 -13.85 -22.68
N ASP A 259 2.67 -14.09 -23.63
CA ASP A 259 1.26 -14.36 -23.35
C ASP A 259 1.13 -15.67 -22.54
N ALA A 260 0.11 -15.77 -21.69
CA ALA A 260 -0.06 -16.96 -20.85
C ALA A 260 -0.55 -18.18 -21.66
N ASN A 261 -0.10 -19.35 -21.22
CA ASN A 261 -0.57 -20.65 -21.68
C ASN A 261 -1.56 -21.21 -20.64
N TYR A 262 -2.85 -21.13 -20.94
CA TYR A 262 -3.90 -21.57 -20.04
C TYR A 262 -4.22 -23.05 -20.17
N ALA A 263 -4.41 -23.73 -19.04
CA ALA A 263 -5.12 -25.00 -18.96
C ALA A 263 -6.36 -24.82 -18.07
N LEU A 264 -7.55 -24.90 -18.68
CA LEU A 264 -8.81 -25.01 -17.95
C LEU A 264 -8.92 -26.45 -17.44
N VAL A 265 -8.83 -26.64 -16.13
CA VAL A 265 -8.96 -27.93 -15.45
C VAL A 265 -10.31 -27.94 -14.75
N LEU A 266 -11.30 -28.55 -15.41
CA LEU A 266 -12.70 -28.44 -15.07
C LEU A 266 -13.20 -29.75 -14.47
N ASP A 267 -13.85 -29.66 -13.32
CA ASP A 267 -14.50 -30.80 -12.67
C ASP A 267 -15.80 -31.18 -13.39
N TYR A 268 -15.91 -32.48 -13.64
CA TYR A 268 -17.03 -33.17 -14.29
C TYR A 268 -17.44 -34.41 -13.48
N SER A 269 -17.11 -34.44 -12.19
CA SER A 269 -17.58 -35.47 -11.26
C SER A 269 -19.10 -35.41 -11.09
N GLY A 270 -19.68 -36.48 -10.56
CA GLY A 270 -21.14 -36.61 -10.43
C GLY A 270 -21.80 -35.51 -9.59
N SER A 271 -21.10 -34.98 -8.58
CA SER A 271 -21.57 -33.88 -7.70
C SER A 271 -21.84 -32.60 -8.46
N MET A 272 -21.17 -32.37 -9.60
CA MET A 272 -21.40 -31.18 -10.43
C MET A 272 -22.81 -31.14 -11.05
N ASN A 273 -23.59 -32.22 -10.99
CA ASN A 273 -25.01 -32.20 -11.38
C ASN A 273 -25.90 -31.52 -10.34
N ASP A 274 -25.45 -31.46 -9.08
CA ASP A 274 -26.18 -30.81 -8.00
C ASP A 274 -26.16 -29.29 -8.21
N HIS A 275 -27.23 -28.62 -7.76
CA HIS A 275 -27.41 -27.16 -7.87
C HIS A 275 -27.13 -26.55 -9.27
N TYR A 276 -27.20 -27.36 -10.32
CA TYR A 276 -26.85 -26.98 -11.70
C TYR A 276 -25.42 -26.46 -11.86
N ARG A 277 -24.47 -26.85 -10.99
CA ARG A 277 -23.08 -26.39 -11.00
C ARG A 277 -22.42 -26.56 -12.36
N ILE A 278 -22.58 -27.72 -13.01
CA ILE A 278 -22.00 -27.98 -14.33
C ILE A 278 -22.54 -27.01 -15.39
N LEU A 279 -23.83 -26.67 -15.35
CA LEU A 279 -24.43 -25.72 -16.30
C LEU A 279 -23.85 -24.32 -16.10
N LYS A 280 -23.72 -23.88 -14.83
CA LYS A 280 -23.09 -22.60 -14.48
C LYS A 280 -21.63 -22.55 -14.95
N LEU A 281 -20.87 -23.62 -14.68
CA LEU A 281 -19.48 -23.76 -15.12
C LEU A 281 -19.34 -23.64 -16.63
N GLN A 282 -20.12 -24.40 -17.39
CA GLN A 282 -20.05 -24.38 -18.85
C GLN A 282 -20.42 -23.02 -19.42
N LYS A 283 -21.48 -22.40 -18.90
CA LYS A 283 -21.93 -21.09 -19.36
C LYS A 283 -20.83 -20.03 -19.16
N THR A 284 -20.22 -19.97 -17.98
CA THR A 284 -19.18 -18.99 -17.67
C THR A 284 -17.88 -19.29 -18.45
N ALA A 285 -17.47 -20.56 -18.54
CA ALA A 285 -16.29 -20.95 -19.30
C ALA A 285 -16.42 -20.61 -20.81
N ARG A 286 -17.58 -20.88 -21.41
CA ARG A 286 -17.87 -20.48 -22.80
C ARG A 286 -17.79 -18.97 -22.97
N ARG A 287 -18.40 -18.20 -22.06
CA ARG A 287 -18.35 -16.74 -22.13
C ARG A 287 -16.91 -16.23 -22.04
N TRP A 288 -16.12 -16.73 -21.10
CA TRP A 288 -14.73 -16.34 -20.95
C TRP A 288 -13.91 -16.58 -22.23
N LEU A 289 -14.05 -17.78 -22.83
CA LEU A 289 -13.41 -18.13 -24.11
C LEU A 289 -13.83 -17.20 -25.26
N LEU A 290 -15.12 -16.89 -25.36
CA LEU A 290 -15.69 -16.06 -26.42
C LEU A 290 -15.32 -14.58 -26.28
N HIS A 291 -15.26 -14.06 -25.05
CA HIS A 291 -15.36 -12.63 -24.81
C HIS A 291 -14.25 -12.01 -23.94
N GLU A 292 -13.42 -12.81 -23.25
CA GLU A 292 -12.52 -12.32 -22.20
C GLU A 292 -11.05 -12.74 -22.39
N VAL A 293 -10.76 -13.97 -22.85
CA VAL A 293 -9.37 -14.39 -23.10
C VAL A 293 -8.70 -13.46 -24.10
N ALA A 294 -7.48 -13.02 -23.85
CA ALA A 294 -6.74 -12.15 -24.77
C ALA A 294 -6.32 -12.90 -26.05
N ASP A 295 -6.38 -12.21 -27.19
CA ASP A 295 -5.82 -12.72 -28.45
C ASP A 295 -4.32 -12.99 -28.28
N GLY A 296 -3.84 -14.07 -28.90
CA GLY A 296 -2.46 -14.53 -28.81
C GLY A 296 -2.18 -15.54 -27.68
N SER A 297 -3.03 -15.60 -26.65
CA SER A 297 -2.96 -16.65 -25.61
C SER A 297 -3.24 -18.03 -26.19
N GLU A 298 -2.68 -19.09 -25.60
CA GLU A 298 -3.02 -20.48 -25.92
C GLU A 298 -3.89 -21.07 -24.80
N VAL A 299 -4.96 -21.78 -25.16
CA VAL A 299 -5.87 -22.41 -24.19
C VAL A 299 -6.00 -23.90 -24.47
N ALA A 300 -5.88 -24.71 -23.42
CA ALA A 300 -6.23 -26.12 -23.41
C ALA A 300 -7.39 -26.38 -22.44
N ILE A 301 -8.19 -27.41 -22.73
CA ILE A 301 -9.36 -27.78 -21.93
C ILE A 301 -9.20 -29.23 -21.47
N ILE A 302 -9.19 -29.42 -20.17
CA ILE A 302 -9.06 -30.71 -19.50
C ILE A 302 -10.29 -30.90 -18.62
N LYS A 303 -11.00 -32.00 -18.85
CA LYS A 303 -12.09 -32.43 -17.96
C LYS A 303 -11.55 -33.50 -17.04
N PHE A 304 -11.92 -33.48 -15.78
CA PHE A 304 -11.59 -34.56 -14.87
C PHE A 304 -12.81 -35.02 -14.08
N SER A 305 -12.86 -36.32 -13.82
CA SER A 305 -13.69 -36.92 -12.79
C SER A 305 -12.84 -37.97 -12.09
N LYS A 306 -13.13 -39.27 -12.27
CA LYS A 306 -12.24 -40.36 -11.82
C LYS A 306 -10.89 -40.33 -12.54
N HIS A 307 -10.88 -39.85 -13.78
CA HIS A 307 -9.68 -39.69 -14.60
C HIS A 307 -9.72 -38.34 -15.34
N ALA A 308 -8.55 -37.81 -15.70
CA ALA A 308 -8.44 -36.62 -16.53
C ALA A 308 -8.40 -36.97 -18.02
N LYS A 309 -9.23 -36.28 -18.80
CA LYS A 309 -9.33 -36.38 -20.26
C LYS A 309 -9.05 -35.01 -20.90
N LEU A 310 -8.14 -35.00 -21.87
CA LEU A 310 -7.92 -33.84 -22.72
C LEU A 310 -9.09 -33.72 -23.70
N VAL A 311 -9.80 -32.59 -23.66
CA VAL A 311 -10.90 -32.28 -24.57
C VAL A 311 -10.40 -31.44 -25.73
N HIS A 312 -9.55 -30.46 -25.43
CA HIS A 312 -8.91 -29.65 -26.44
C HIS A 312 -7.44 -29.42 -26.08
N GLY A 313 -6.54 -29.66 -27.04
CA GLY A 313 -5.12 -29.31 -26.89
C GLY A 313 -4.90 -27.80 -26.91
N LEU A 314 -3.69 -27.35 -26.55
CA LEU A 314 -3.31 -25.94 -26.60
C LEU A 314 -3.59 -25.37 -27.98
N SER A 315 -4.48 -24.39 -28.01
CA SER A 315 -4.93 -23.73 -29.24
C SER A 315 -4.87 -22.24 -29.06
N ARG A 316 -4.23 -21.58 -30.02
CA ARG A 316 -4.05 -20.15 -29.99
C ARG A 316 -5.35 -19.43 -30.28
N ILE A 317 -5.64 -18.39 -29.50
CA ILE A 317 -6.79 -17.52 -29.71
C ILE A 317 -6.47 -16.52 -30.82
N GLU A 318 -7.10 -16.72 -31.98
CA GLU A 318 -6.99 -15.91 -33.20
C GLU A 318 -8.40 -15.59 -33.73
N GLY A 319 -9.02 -14.56 -33.16
CA GLY A 319 -10.33 -14.08 -33.60
C GLY A 319 -11.51 -14.99 -33.23
N ALA A 320 -12.67 -14.74 -33.84
CA ALA A 320 -13.95 -15.33 -33.43
C ALA A 320 -14.04 -16.85 -33.68
N GLU A 321 -13.47 -17.36 -34.77
CA GLU A 321 -13.58 -18.78 -35.14
C GLU A 321 -12.86 -19.70 -34.16
N SER A 322 -11.62 -19.38 -33.77
CA SER A 322 -10.88 -20.19 -32.77
C SER A 322 -11.56 -20.19 -31.41
N ARG A 323 -12.17 -19.06 -31.03
CA ARG A 323 -12.90 -18.91 -29.76
C ARG A 323 -14.15 -19.77 -29.76
N LYS A 324 -14.91 -19.73 -30.85
CA LYS A 324 -16.12 -20.54 -31.03
C LYS A 324 -15.82 -22.03 -31.00
N ALA A 325 -14.76 -22.47 -31.69
CA ALA A 325 -14.34 -23.88 -31.67
C ALA A 325 -14.02 -24.39 -30.25
N LEU A 326 -13.33 -23.59 -29.44
CA LEU A 326 -13.06 -23.92 -28.04
C LEU A 326 -14.33 -23.95 -27.19
N ALA A 327 -15.20 -22.93 -27.33
CA ALA A 327 -16.46 -22.84 -26.60
C ALA A 327 -17.45 -23.97 -26.93
N GLU A 328 -17.46 -24.46 -28.18
CA GLU A 328 -18.31 -25.57 -28.62
C GLU A 328 -17.80 -26.94 -28.17
N SER A 329 -16.52 -27.07 -27.80
CA SER A 329 -15.94 -28.32 -27.28
C SER A 329 -16.39 -28.69 -25.85
N LEU A 330 -17.00 -27.74 -25.17
CA LEU A 330 -17.50 -27.82 -23.80
C LEU A 330 -18.89 -28.51 -23.78
N ASP A 331 -19.06 -29.54 -22.94
CA ASP A 331 -20.32 -30.29 -22.76
C ASP A 331 -20.76 -30.23 -21.29
N VAL A 332 -21.92 -30.80 -20.95
CA VAL A 332 -22.53 -30.72 -19.61
C VAL A 332 -22.60 -32.08 -18.90
N THR A 333 -21.95 -33.11 -19.43
CA THR A 333 -22.11 -34.48 -18.92
C THR A 333 -21.14 -34.76 -17.78
N ALA A 334 -21.62 -34.58 -16.55
CA ALA A 334 -20.86 -34.84 -15.33
C ALA A 334 -21.21 -36.24 -14.75
N ASP A 335 -20.19 -37.06 -14.50
CA ASP A 335 -20.31 -38.38 -13.89
C ASP A 335 -18.96 -38.90 -13.34
N GLY A 336 -19.02 -39.82 -12.38
CA GLY A 336 -17.87 -40.45 -11.74
C GLY A 336 -17.39 -39.75 -10.47
N GLY A 337 -16.29 -40.26 -9.90
CA GLY A 337 -15.65 -39.67 -8.72
C GLY A 337 -14.83 -38.41 -9.04
N THR A 338 -14.02 -37.97 -8.08
CA THR A 338 -13.30 -36.69 -8.12
C THR A 338 -11.81 -36.93 -7.88
N SER A 339 -10.99 -36.77 -8.93
CA SER A 339 -9.53 -36.83 -8.87
C SER A 339 -8.91 -35.52 -9.36
N ILE A 340 -8.75 -34.58 -8.43
CA ILE A 340 -8.13 -33.28 -8.69
C ILE A 340 -6.66 -33.47 -9.12
N GLY A 341 -5.95 -34.37 -8.46
CA GLY A 341 -4.57 -34.71 -8.79
C GLY A 341 -4.41 -35.28 -10.21
N ALA A 342 -5.38 -36.03 -10.74
CA ALA A 342 -5.35 -36.45 -12.14
C ALA A 342 -5.42 -35.26 -13.11
N GLY A 343 -6.30 -34.28 -12.81
CA GLY A 343 -6.46 -33.05 -13.59
C GLY A 343 -5.18 -32.21 -13.61
N LEU A 344 -4.63 -31.93 -12.43
CA LEU A 344 -3.37 -31.18 -12.26
C LEU A 344 -2.19 -31.89 -12.93
N TYR A 345 -2.07 -33.22 -12.75
CA TYR A 345 -1.02 -34.01 -13.39
C TYR A 345 -1.12 -33.96 -14.91
N ALA A 346 -2.33 -34.08 -15.47
CA ALA A 346 -2.54 -33.99 -16.91
C ALA A 346 -2.14 -32.61 -17.44
N ALA A 347 -2.54 -31.52 -16.77
CA ALA A 347 -2.17 -30.16 -17.15
C ALA A 347 -0.65 -29.98 -17.16
N VAL A 348 0.02 -30.32 -16.07
CA VAL A 348 1.45 -30.07 -15.89
C VAL A 348 2.32 -30.97 -16.76
N LYS A 349 2.05 -32.28 -16.81
CA LYS A 349 2.93 -33.24 -17.48
C LYS A 349 2.63 -33.40 -18.97
N LYS A 350 1.36 -33.30 -19.39
CA LYS A 350 0.96 -33.59 -20.77
C LYS A 350 0.82 -32.33 -21.62
N ILE A 351 0.45 -31.19 -21.03
CA ILE A 351 0.05 -29.99 -21.78
C ILE A 351 1.04 -28.83 -21.61
N LEU A 352 1.35 -28.46 -20.37
CA LEU A 352 2.13 -27.28 -20.04
C LEU A 352 3.63 -27.56 -19.88
N LYS A 353 4.08 -28.81 -20.07
CA LYS A 353 5.48 -29.20 -19.91
C LYS A 353 6.39 -28.39 -20.85
N GLY A 354 7.29 -27.61 -20.26
CA GLY A 354 8.25 -26.78 -21.00
C GLY A 354 7.63 -25.52 -21.63
N ARG A 355 6.35 -25.24 -21.37
CA ARG A 355 5.70 -23.97 -21.76
C ARG A 355 6.12 -22.84 -20.82
N LYS A 356 6.05 -21.63 -21.35
CA LYS A 356 6.38 -20.38 -20.65
C LYS A 356 5.09 -19.66 -20.26
N ASN A 357 5.10 -18.95 -19.15
CA ASN A 357 3.92 -18.40 -18.48
C ASN A 357 2.73 -19.39 -18.39
N PRO A 358 2.92 -20.61 -17.83
CA PRO A 358 1.83 -21.57 -17.70
C PRO A 358 0.89 -21.20 -16.55
N VAL A 359 -0.42 -21.17 -16.82
CA VAL A 359 -1.47 -20.86 -15.85
C VAL A 359 -2.55 -21.95 -15.88
N ILE A 360 -2.91 -22.49 -14.72
CA ILE A 360 -4.03 -23.41 -14.56
C ILE A 360 -5.18 -22.67 -13.89
N LEU A 361 -6.38 -22.80 -14.45
CA LEU A 361 -7.62 -22.47 -13.76
C LEU A 361 -8.29 -23.78 -13.35
N LEU A 362 -8.21 -24.11 -12.06
CA LEU A 362 -8.78 -25.31 -11.46
C LEU A 362 -10.12 -24.97 -10.83
N ILE A 363 -11.20 -25.60 -11.29
CA ILE A 363 -12.55 -25.39 -10.77
C ILE A 363 -13.11 -26.75 -10.36
N THR A 364 -13.52 -26.89 -9.10
CA THR A 364 -14.00 -28.15 -8.51
C THR A 364 -14.99 -27.91 -7.38
N ASP A 365 -15.95 -28.82 -7.22
CA ASP A 365 -17.02 -28.72 -6.23
C ASP A 365 -16.97 -29.74 -5.10
N GLY A 366 -16.08 -30.72 -5.20
CA GLY A 366 -16.08 -31.88 -4.33
C GLY A 366 -14.71 -32.22 -3.75
N GLU A 367 -14.74 -32.91 -2.61
CA GLU A 367 -13.55 -33.48 -1.99
C GLU A 367 -12.92 -34.56 -2.88
N GLU A 368 -11.60 -34.54 -2.94
CA GLU A 368 -10.86 -35.53 -3.70
C GLU A 368 -11.03 -36.93 -3.10
N ASN A 369 -11.60 -37.86 -3.89
CA ASN A 369 -11.90 -39.22 -3.45
C ASN A 369 -11.22 -40.30 -4.30
N GLU A 370 -10.60 -39.93 -5.42
CA GLU A 370 -9.93 -40.84 -6.36
C GLU A 370 -8.44 -40.50 -6.53
N ASN A 371 -7.62 -41.53 -6.81
CA ASN A 371 -6.18 -41.36 -7.04
C ASN A 371 -5.85 -41.00 -8.51
N PRO A 372 -4.75 -40.27 -8.77
CA PRO A 372 -3.80 -39.71 -7.80
C PRO A 372 -4.36 -38.47 -7.09
N ARG A 373 -3.96 -38.30 -5.82
CA ARG A 373 -4.36 -37.19 -4.97
C ARG A 373 -3.47 -35.96 -5.12
N ILE A 374 -3.93 -34.77 -4.70
CA ILE A 374 -3.17 -33.51 -4.70
C ILE A 374 -1.80 -33.71 -4.03
N ASP A 375 -1.78 -34.34 -2.86
CA ASP A 375 -0.53 -34.58 -2.10
C ASP A 375 0.50 -35.42 -2.86
N HIS A 376 0.06 -36.29 -3.78
CA HIS A 376 0.96 -37.10 -4.58
C HIS A 376 1.58 -36.34 -5.76
N ILE A 377 1.00 -35.21 -6.16
CA ILE A 377 1.39 -34.48 -7.37
C ILE A 377 1.85 -33.05 -7.12
N ILE A 378 1.67 -32.52 -5.90
CA ILE A 378 1.95 -31.11 -5.58
C ILE A 378 3.41 -30.72 -5.88
N ASP A 379 4.37 -31.59 -5.57
CA ASP A 379 5.79 -31.36 -5.88
C ASP A 379 6.04 -31.24 -7.39
N HIS A 380 5.29 -31.99 -8.20
CA HIS A 380 5.36 -31.86 -9.66
C HIS A 380 4.73 -30.57 -10.16
N VAL A 381 3.67 -30.07 -9.51
CA VAL A 381 3.05 -28.78 -9.82
C VAL A 381 4.04 -27.66 -9.52
N ILE A 382 4.61 -27.63 -8.32
CA ILE A 382 5.63 -26.65 -7.90
C ILE A 382 6.83 -26.67 -8.86
N ALA A 383 7.39 -27.85 -9.12
CA ALA A 383 8.56 -28.00 -9.99
C ALA A 383 8.31 -27.59 -11.46
N SER A 384 7.05 -27.46 -11.88
CA SER A 384 6.72 -27.01 -13.24
C SER A 384 6.72 -25.50 -13.41
N GLY A 385 6.69 -24.73 -12.32
CA GLY A 385 6.59 -23.27 -12.35
C GLY A 385 5.22 -22.75 -12.82
N VAL A 386 4.19 -23.60 -12.78
CA VAL A 386 2.81 -23.23 -13.11
C VAL A 386 2.18 -22.45 -11.97
N ARG A 387 1.38 -21.43 -12.31
CA ARG A 387 0.47 -20.78 -11.36
C ARG A 387 -0.89 -21.46 -11.40
N VAL A 388 -1.48 -21.76 -10.24
CA VAL A 388 -2.80 -22.38 -10.17
C VAL A 388 -3.78 -21.42 -9.51
N VAL A 389 -4.75 -20.94 -10.28
CA VAL A 389 -5.93 -20.26 -9.73
C VAL A 389 -6.95 -21.32 -9.38
N THR A 390 -7.36 -21.36 -8.12
CA THR A 390 -8.31 -22.34 -7.61
C THR A 390 -9.65 -21.70 -7.35
N VAL A 391 -10.71 -22.36 -7.80
CA VAL A 391 -12.09 -21.96 -7.59
C VAL A 391 -12.80 -23.10 -6.87
N ALA A 392 -13.13 -22.86 -5.60
CA ALA A 392 -13.97 -23.74 -4.81
C ALA A 392 -15.44 -23.48 -5.19
N PHE A 393 -16.12 -24.47 -5.74
CA PHE A 393 -17.52 -24.35 -6.14
C PHE A 393 -18.42 -25.07 -5.14
N GLY A 394 -19.09 -24.32 -4.28
CA GLY A 394 -19.84 -24.86 -3.15
C GLY A 394 -18.93 -25.16 -1.95
N GLU A 395 -19.56 -25.54 -0.84
CA GLU A 395 -18.86 -25.69 0.45
C GLU A 395 -18.08 -27.00 0.56
N GLU A 396 -18.49 -28.02 -0.18
CA GLU A 396 -17.87 -29.36 -0.18
C GLU A 396 -16.60 -29.43 -1.05
N ALA A 397 -16.15 -28.31 -1.60
CA ALA A 397 -14.92 -28.25 -2.37
C ALA A 397 -13.69 -28.52 -1.48
N ASP A 398 -12.75 -29.32 -2.00
CA ASP A 398 -11.61 -29.85 -1.24
C ASP A 398 -10.86 -28.78 -0.41
N PRO A 399 -10.55 -29.03 0.86
CA PRO A 399 -9.91 -28.05 1.74
C PRO A 399 -8.45 -27.75 1.38
N LYS A 400 -7.85 -28.47 0.43
CA LYS A 400 -6.44 -28.29 0.00
C LYS A 400 -6.29 -27.33 -1.18
N LEU A 401 -7.38 -26.79 -1.72
CA LEU A 401 -7.33 -25.85 -2.84
C LEU A 401 -6.52 -24.59 -2.50
N GLU A 402 -6.73 -24.06 -1.30
CA GLU A 402 -6.00 -22.91 -0.75
C GLU A 402 -4.48 -23.16 -0.76
N ARG A 403 -4.06 -24.33 -0.29
CA ARG A 403 -2.65 -24.75 -0.31
C ARG A 403 -2.09 -24.83 -1.73
N VAL A 404 -2.86 -25.31 -2.71
CA VAL A 404 -2.41 -25.39 -4.12
C VAL A 404 -2.16 -23.99 -4.69
N ALA A 405 -3.09 -23.06 -4.48
CA ALA A 405 -2.92 -21.67 -4.89
C ALA A 405 -1.72 -21.03 -4.17
N GLN A 406 -1.64 -21.17 -2.85
CA GLN A 406 -0.58 -20.61 -2.01
C GLN A 406 0.83 -21.01 -2.50
N VAL A 407 1.11 -22.31 -2.67
CA VAL A 407 2.46 -22.78 -3.03
C VAL A 407 2.83 -22.51 -4.50
N THR A 408 1.86 -22.14 -5.33
CA THR A 408 2.07 -21.80 -6.74
C THR A 408 2.03 -20.29 -7.01
N GLY A 409 1.83 -19.46 -5.98
CA GLY A 409 1.64 -18.01 -6.15
C GLY A 409 0.37 -17.67 -6.94
N GLY A 410 -0.65 -18.52 -6.80
CA GLY A 410 -1.97 -18.38 -7.41
C GLY A 410 -2.96 -17.62 -6.52
N LYS A 411 -4.20 -17.49 -7.02
CA LYS A 411 -5.32 -16.85 -6.31
C LYS A 411 -6.41 -17.86 -6.00
N THR A 412 -7.14 -17.59 -4.93
CA THR A 412 -8.27 -18.38 -4.45
C THR A 412 -9.56 -17.61 -4.67
N PHE A 413 -10.57 -18.32 -5.17
CA PHE A 413 -11.93 -17.84 -5.28
C PHE A 413 -12.89 -18.90 -4.75
N THR A 414 -14.04 -18.45 -4.27
CA THR A 414 -15.14 -19.33 -3.86
C THR A 414 -16.39 -18.94 -4.64
N VAL A 415 -17.26 -19.90 -4.90
CA VAL A 415 -18.52 -19.72 -5.61
C VAL A 415 -19.58 -20.45 -4.82
N ASN A 416 -20.53 -19.72 -4.26
CA ASN A 416 -21.61 -20.32 -3.47
C ASN A 416 -22.62 -21.01 -4.39
N ASP A 417 -23.32 -22.05 -3.94
CA ASP A 417 -24.29 -22.77 -4.79
C ASP A 417 -25.47 -21.91 -5.24
N ILE A 418 -25.82 -20.94 -4.40
CA ILE A 418 -26.84 -19.93 -4.66
C ILE A 418 -26.31 -18.79 -5.55
N ASP A 419 -24.99 -18.74 -5.84
CA ASP A 419 -24.42 -17.79 -6.79
C ASP A 419 -25.04 -17.98 -8.17
N GLU A 420 -25.45 -16.87 -8.76
CA GLU A 420 -26.00 -16.80 -10.11
C GLU A 420 -24.90 -16.70 -11.19
N GLY A 421 -23.65 -16.89 -10.79
CA GLY A 421 -22.48 -16.94 -11.64
C GLY A 421 -21.63 -15.67 -11.62
N HIS A 422 -21.87 -14.74 -10.69
CA HIS A 422 -21.04 -13.53 -10.55
C HIS A 422 -19.72 -13.86 -9.85
N MET A 423 -19.75 -14.68 -8.81
CA MET A 423 -18.53 -15.12 -8.13
C MET A 423 -17.67 -15.98 -9.07
N LEU A 424 -18.31 -16.83 -9.88
CA LEU A 424 -17.60 -17.63 -10.87
C LEU A 424 -16.96 -16.74 -11.96
N GLU A 425 -17.65 -15.71 -12.43
CA GLU A 425 -17.07 -14.72 -13.35
C GLU A 425 -15.88 -14.00 -12.74
N ASP A 426 -16.04 -13.53 -11.51
CA ASP A 426 -14.99 -12.86 -10.75
C ASP A 426 -13.75 -13.75 -10.65
N ALA A 427 -13.93 -15.06 -10.47
CA ALA A 427 -12.85 -16.04 -10.48
C ALA A 427 -12.17 -16.21 -11.85
N PHE A 428 -12.95 -16.30 -12.94
CA PHE A 428 -12.40 -16.35 -14.31
C PHE A 428 -11.65 -15.07 -14.69
N HIS A 429 -12.14 -13.91 -14.25
CA HIS A 429 -11.47 -12.63 -14.42
C HIS A 429 -10.17 -12.57 -13.60
N GLY A 430 -10.18 -13.10 -12.37
CA GLY A 430 -9.00 -13.26 -11.54
C GLY A 430 -7.85 -14.01 -12.22
N ALA A 431 -8.17 -15.01 -13.05
CA ALA A 431 -7.17 -15.76 -13.82
C ALA A 431 -6.46 -14.94 -14.90
N LEU A 432 -7.06 -13.83 -15.36
CA LEU A 432 -6.47 -12.95 -16.38
C LEU A 432 -5.34 -12.07 -15.81
N THR A 433 -5.16 -12.03 -14.48
CA THR A 433 -4.17 -11.15 -13.84
C THR A 433 -2.70 -11.50 -14.14
N TYR A 434 -2.43 -12.66 -14.74
CA TYR A 434 -1.08 -13.08 -15.16
C TYR A 434 -0.78 -12.81 -16.64
N GLN A 435 -1.70 -12.14 -17.34
CA GLN A 435 -1.45 -11.68 -18.69
C GLN A 435 -0.53 -10.46 -18.68
N PRO A 436 0.27 -10.26 -19.75
CA PRO A 436 0.93 -8.98 -19.94
C PRO A 436 -0.13 -7.88 -19.91
N PRO A 437 0.04 -6.83 -19.10
CA PRO A 437 -0.91 -5.73 -19.08
C PRO A 437 -1.05 -5.15 -20.49
N PRO A 438 -2.27 -4.76 -20.90
CA PRO A 438 -2.45 -4.10 -22.18
C PRO A 438 -1.58 -2.84 -22.24
N SER A 439 -1.22 -2.41 -23.45
CA SER A 439 -0.62 -1.07 -23.63
C SER A 439 -1.49 -0.03 -22.92
N ARG A 440 -0.89 1.00 -22.32
CA ARG A 440 -1.59 2.07 -21.59
C ARG A 440 -2.87 2.56 -22.30
N GLN A 441 -2.81 2.70 -23.63
CA GLN A 441 -3.92 3.15 -24.46
C GLN A 441 -5.14 2.21 -24.38
N ASN A 442 -4.94 0.92 -24.24
CA ASN A 442 -5.98 -0.11 -24.30
C ASN A 442 -6.31 -0.71 -22.92
N ALA A 443 -5.94 -0.02 -21.83
CA ALA A 443 -6.37 -0.40 -20.49
C ALA A 443 -7.90 -0.34 -20.40
N THR A 444 -8.52 -1.48 -20.15
CA THR A 444 -9.97 -1.64 -19.95
C THR A 444 -10.28 -1.64 -18.46
N VAL A 445 -11.32 -0.92 -18.05
CA VAL A 445 -11.75 -0.85 -16.65
C VAL A 445 -13.22 -1.22 -16.55
N THR A 446 -13.58 -1.96 -15.49
CA THR A 446 -14.96 -2.23 -15.13
C THR A 446 -15.55 -1.00 -14.43
N ILE A 447 -16.55 -0.40 -15.06
CA ILE A 447 -17.22 0.82 -14.59
C ILE A 447 -18.40 0.47 -13.67
N ASP A 448 -19.15 -0.56 -14.04
CA ASP A 448 -20.32 -1.00 -13.28
C ASP A 448 -20.59 -2.48 -13.52
N GLU A 449 -21.10 -3.12 -12.48
CA GLU A 449 -21.51 -4.51 -12.49
C GLU A 449 -22.66 -4.69 -11.51
N LYS A 450 -23.82 -5.11 -12.00
CA LYS A 450 -25.03 -5.28 -11.19
C LYS A 450 -25.82 -6.51 -11.63
N VAL A 451 -26.44 -7.16 -10.67
CA VAL A 451 -27.45 -8.20 -10.89
C VAL A 451 -28.81 -7.60 -10.59
N TYR A 452 -29.77 -7.80 -11.50
CA TYR A 452 -31.15 -7.37 -11.32
C TYR A 452 -32.06 -8.60 -11.17
N ARG A 453 -32.84 -8.61 -10.08
CA ARG A 453 -33.96 -9.50 -9.86
C ARG A 453 -35.20 -8.69 -9.54
N GLY A 454 -36.32 -9.07 -10.11
CA GLY A 454 -37.58 -8.38 -9.83
C GLY A 454 -38.77 -9.01 -10.52
N SER A 455 -39.93 -8.76 -9.93
CA SER A 455 -41.22 -9.16 -10.50
C SER A 455 -41.78 -8.17 -11.53
N GLY A 456 -41.08 -7.06 -11.76
CA GLY A 456 -41.47 -6.07 -12.77
C GLY A 456 -41.16 -6.55 -14.19
N ASP A 457 -41.90 -6.04 -15.18
CA ASP A 457 -41.74 -6.40 -16.59
C ASP A 457 -40.58 -5.63 -17.29
N THR A 458 -39.86 -4.80 -16.55
CA THR A 458 -38.77 -3.97 -17.05
C THR A 458 -37.68 -3.87 -15.99
N ALA A 459 -36.44 -4.10 -16.40
CA ALA A 459 -35.26 -3.83 -15.60
C ALA A 459 -34.56 -2.58 -16.15
N SER A 460 -34.16 -1.66 -15.26
CA SER A 460 -33.40 -0.46 -15.65
C SER A 460 -32.59 0.08 -14.50
N GLU A 461 -31.35 0.48 -14.77
CA GLU A 461 -30.43 1.07 -13.79
C GLU A 461 -29.58 2.16 -14.46
N THR A 462 -28.94 2.99 -13.65
CA THR A 462 -27.97 4.00 -14.11
C THR A 462 -26.53 3.58 -13.81
N PHE A 463 -25.62 4.07 -14.63
CA PHE A 463 -24.17 3.94 -14.46
C PHE A 463 -23.45 5.21 -14.91
N LEU A 464 -22.23 5.42 -14.42
CA LEU A 464 -21.48 6.66 -14.63
C LEU A 464 -20.28 6.44 -15.53
N VAL A 465 -20.13 7.25 -16.58
CA VAL A 465 -18.92 7.32 -17.40
C VAL A 465 -18.17 8.59 -17.02
N ASP A 466 -17.03 8.44 -16.33
CA ASP A 466 -16.21 9.57 -15.90
C ASP A 466 -15.30 10.11 -17.01
N PHE A 467 -14.56 11.17 -16.69
CA PHE A 467 -13.72 11.88 -17.65
C PHE A 467 -12.52 11.07 -18.15
N THR A 468 -12.07 10.04 -17.42
CA THR A 468 -10.88 9.25 -17.78
C THR A 468 -11.18 8.09 -18.72
N VAL A 469 -12.44 7.63 -18.79
CA VAL A 469 -12.86 6.48 -19.58
C VAL A 469 -13.98 6.83 -20.56
N GLY A 470 -14.18 5.99 -21.57
CA GLY A 470 -15.32 6.11 -22.49
C GLY A 470 -15.05 5.62 -23.90
N ARG A 471 -13.79 5.35 -24.26
CA ARG A 471 -13.46 4.72 -25.53
C ARG A 471 -13.85 3.25 -25.51
N ASN A 472 -14.40 2.73 -26.60
CA ASN A 472 -14.79 1.32 -26.73
C ASN A 472 -15.58 0.82 -25.52
N LEU A 473 -16.62 1.55 -25.13
CA LEU A 473 -17.51 1.12 -24.06
C LEU A 473 -18.28 -0.11 -24.54
N VAL A 474 -18.24 -1.17 -23.74
CA VAL A 474 -18.93 -2.44 -23.97
C VAL A 474 -19.93 -2.65 -22.85
N PHE A 475 -21.20 -2.60 -23.19
CA PHE A 475 -22.29 -3.04 -22.33
C PHE A 475 -22.58 -4.51 -22.64
N ARG A 476 -22.55 -5.36 -21.62
CA ARG A 476 -22.95 -6.77 -21.71
C ARG A 476 -24.11 -7.01 -20.76
N LEU A 477 -25.16 -7.65 -21.26
CA LEU A 477 -26.24 -8.19 -20.46
C LEU A 477 -26.32 -9.70 -20.66
N ASP A 478 -26.20 -10.46 -19.59
CA ASP A 478 -26.37 -11.91 -19.63
C ASP A 478 -27.52 -12.37 -18.73
N THR A 479 -28.09 -13.52 -19.07
CA THR A 479 -29.25 -14.09 -18.39
C THR A 479 -29.15 -15.60 -18.34
N ASP A 480 -29.69 -16.23 -17.30
CA ASP A 480 -29.77 -17.69 -17.17
C ASP A 480 -30.80 -18.32 -18.13
N ASP A 481 -31.78 -17.54 -18.59
CA ASP A 481 -32.80 -18.00 -19.51
C ASP A 481 -33.07 -16.96 -20.61
N ARG A 482 -32.91 -17.35 -21.88
CA ARG A 482 -33.19 -16.48 -23.02
C ARG A 482 -34.63 -15.96 -23.02
N ALA A 483 -35.60 -16.75 -22.55
CA ALA A 483 -37.00 -16.36 -22.51
C ALA A 483 -37.29 -15.30 -21.43
N HIS A 484 -36.42 -15.16 -20.43
CA HIS A 484 -36.57 -14.13 -19.41
C HIS A 484 -36.40 -12.72 -20.00
N VAL A 485 -35.53 -12.54 -21.00
CA VAL A 485 -35.34 -11.27 -21.70
C VAL A 485 -36.40 -11.11 -22.80
N THR A 486 -37.45 -10.34 -22.50
CA THR A 486 -38.64 -10.18 -23.36
C THR A 486 -38.44 -9.11 -24.44
N SER A 487 -37.51 -8.18 -24.27
CA SER A 487 -37.13 -7.20 -25.30
C SER A 487 -35.61 -6.96 -25.32
N SER A 488 -35.09 -6.51 -26.47
CA SER A 488 -33.66 -6.22 -26.62
C SER A 488 -33.24 -5.08 -25.68
N PRO A 489 -32.08 -5.19 -25.00
CA PRO A 489 -31.58 -4.09 -24.20
C PRO A 489 -31.22 -2.87 -25.07
N HIS A 490 -31.31 -1.69 -24.48
CA HIS A 490 -30.86 -0.44 -25.07
C HIS A 490 -30.25 0.48 -24.00
N LEU A 491 -29.42 1.42 -24.45
CA LEU A 491 -28.81 2.45 -23.62
C LEU A 491 -29.45 3.80 -23.89
N ILE A 492 -29.49 4.65 -22.87
CA ILE A 492 -29.95 6.03 -22.91
C ILE A 492 -28.75 6.87 -22.51
N ARG A 493 -28.36 7.78 -23.42
CA ARG A 493 -27.25 8.73 -23.24
C ARG A 493 -27.56 9.72 -22.12
N PRO A 494 -26.55 10.39 -21.54
CA PRO A 494 -26.74 11.52 -20.64
C PRO A 494 -27.58 12.65 -21.28
N THR A 495 -27.48 12.80 -22.60
CA THR A 495 -28.23 13.78 -23.41
C THR A 495 -29.65 13.33 -23.77
N GLY A 496 -30.07 12.12 -23.37
CA GLY A 496 -31.40 11.55 -23.61
C GLY A 496 -31.57 10.75 -24.91
N GLY A 497 -30.54 10.69 -25.77
CA GLY A 497 -30.59 9.87 -26.99
C GLY A 497 -30.53 8.37 -26.71
N ILE A 498 -31.30 7.57 -27.45
CA ILE A 498 -31.35 6.10 -27.28
C ILE A 498 -30.36 5.41 -28.24
N ILE A 499 -29.61 4.43 -27.74
CA ILE A 499 -28.75 3.52 -28.51
C ILE A 499 -29.32 2.11 -28.37
N GLY A 500 -29.89 1.58 -29.46
CA GLY A 500 -30.33 0.19 -29.56
C GLY A 500 -29.35 -0.68 -30.36
N GLY A 501 -29.83 -1.82 -30.87
CA GLY A 501 -29.06 -2.70 -31.75
C GLY A 501 -28.14 -3.67 -31.02
N ALA A 502 -28.56 -4.16 -29.85
CA ALA A 502 -27.79 -5.17 -29.12
C ALA A 502 -27.65 -6.46 -29.94
N GLU A 503 -26.43 -6.97 -30.02
CA GLU A 503 -26.11 -8.24 -30.66
C GLU A 503 -26.24 -9.38 -29.65
N PHE A 504 -26.97 -10.44 -30.00
CA PHE A 504 -27.18 -11.59 -29.13
C PHE A 504 -26.30 -12.78 -29.53
N ASP A 505 -25.53 -13.29 -28.58
CA ASP A 505 -24.78 -14.53 -28.70
C ASP A 505 -25.58 -15.71 -28.11
N PRO A 506 -26.08 -16.64 -28.95
CA PRO A 506 -26.86 -17.79 -28.47
C PRO A 506 -26.03 -18.85 -27.74
N SER A 507 -24.71 -18.83 -27.86
CA SER A 507 -23.82 -19.81 -27.21
C SER A 507 -23.49 -19.44 -25.76
N SER A 508 -23.49 -18.14 -25.44
CA SER A 508 -23.22 -17.63 -24.09
C SER A 508 -24.44 -16.96 -23.42
N PHE A 509 -25.54 -16.77 -24.14
CA PHE A 509 -26.72 -16.01 -23.70
C PHE A 509 -26.39 -14.57 -23.28
N VAL A 510 -25.53 -13.92 -24.07
CA VAL A 510 -25.06 -12.54 -23.81
C VAL A 510 -25.56 -11.62 -24.90
N TRP A 511 -26.14 -10.49 -24.50
CA TRP A 511 -26.39 -9.33 -25.33
C TRP A 511 -25.26 -8.33 -25.20
N THR A 512 -24.76 -7.82 -26.33
CA THR A 512 -23.67 -6.84 -26.34
C THR A 512 -24.08 -5.58 -27.09
N ILE A 513 -23.77 -4.42 -26.51
CA ILE A 513 -23.84 -3.11 -27.17
C ILE A 513 -22.44 -2.50 -27.11
N ASN A 514 -21.88 -2.16 -28.27
CA ASN A 514 -20.58 -1.50 -28.39
C ASN A 514 -20.79 -0.02 -28.71
N VAL A 515 -20.19 0.85 -27.89
CA VAL A 515 -20.19 2.30 -28.08
C VAL A 515 -18.73 2.75 -28.29
N PRO A 516 -18.33 3.12 -29.53
CA PRO A 516 -16.94 3.46 -29.82
C PRO A 516 -16.38 4.61 -28.97
N MET A 517 -17.23 5.59 -28.66
CA MET A 517 -16.90 6.71 -27.78
C MET A 517 -18.14 7.15 -27.00
N ALA A 518 -18.17 6.86 -25.71
CA ALA A 518 -19.23 7.26 -24.79
C ALA A 518 -19.04 8.71 -24.34
N GLU A 519 -20.13 9.47 -24.27
CA GLU A 519 -20.22 10.77 -23.60
C GLU A 519 -19.95 10.61 -22.10
N GLN A 520 -19.29 11.60 -21.49
CA GLN A 520 -19.16 11.68 -20.03
C GLN A 520 -20.53 11.96 -19.42
N GLY A 521 -20.84 11.32 -18.27
CA GLY A 521 -22.04 11.58 -17.50
C GLY A 521 -22.79 10.31 -17.10
N GLU A 522 -24.01 10.50 -16.63
CA GLU A 522 -24.90 9.42 -16.21
C GLU A 522 -25.61 8.82 -17.43
N TRP A 523 -25.41 7.52 -17.62
CA TRP A 523 -26.09 6.71 -18.61
C TRP A 523 -27.14 5.84 -17.93
N LYS A 524 -28.17 5.46 -18.68
CA LYS A 524 -29.19 4.51 -18.22
C LYS A 524 -29.29 3.36 -19.20
N TRP A 525 -29.43 2.13 -18.70
CA TRP A 525 -29.81 0.99 -19.54
C TRP A 525 -31.22 0.53 -19.20
N GLN A 526 -31.89 -0.08 -20.17
CA GLN A 526 -33.23 -0.63 -19.97
C GLN A 526 -33.45 -1.86 -20.85
N VAL A 527 -34.16 -2.84 -20.30
CA VAL A 527 -34.50 -4.10 -20.95
C VAL A 527 -35.86 -4.60 -20.44
N GLY A 528 -36.63 -5.24 -21.32
CA GLY A 528 -37.84 -5.95 -20.93
C GLY A 528 -37.47 -7.30 -20.32
N VAL A 529 -38.08 -7.62 -19.18
CA VAL A 529 -37.90 -8.91 -18.51
C VAL A 529 -39.26 -9.57 -18.28
N SER A 530 -39.27 -10.87 -17.98
CA SER A 530 -40.51 -11.65 -17.85
C SER A 530 -41.24 -11.46 -16.52
N GLY A 531 -40.70 -10.67 -15.58
CA GLY A 531 -41.21 -10.52 -14.22
C GLY A 531 -41.09 -11.79 -13.35
N ASN A 532 -40.26 -12.76 -13.73
CA ASN A 532 -40.01 -13.94 -12.90
C ASN A 532 -38.88 -13.61 -11.91
N PRO A 533 -39.14 -13.60 -10.59
CA PRO A 533 -38.13 -13.27 -9.58
C PRO A 533 -37.06 -14.36 -9.40
N GLU A 534 -37.30 -15.58 -9.87
CA GLU A 534 -36.33 -16.70 -9.87
C GLU A 534 -35.35 -16.63 -11.04
N LYS A 535 -35.49 -15.62 -11.90
CA LYS A 535 -34.65 -15.37 -13.07
C LYS A 535 -33.97 -14.02 -12.91
N PHE A 536 -32.80 -13.89 -13.53
CA PHE A 536 -32.01 -12.67 -13.40
C PHE A 536 -31.49 -12.20 -14.75
N VAL A 537 -31.20 -10.91 -14.79
CA VAL A 537 -30.31 -10.31 -15.77
C VAL A 537 -29.14 -9.69 -15.03
N ARG A 538 -27.94 -9.93 -15.53
CA ARG A 538 -26.72 -9.30 -15.04
C ARG A 538 -26.20 -8.36 -16.09
N VAL A 539 -25.75 -7.20 -15.66
CA VAL A 539 -25.14 -6.18 -16.50
C VAL A 539 -23.71 -5.96 -16.06
N LYS A 540 -22.78 -6.00 -17.02
CA LYS A 540 -21.38 -5.62 -16.84
C LYS A 540 -20.99 -4.60 -17.89
N ILE A 541 -20.41 -3.49 -17.44
CA ILE A 541 -20.03 -2.36 -18.28
C ILE A 541 -18.54 -2.14 -18.13
N THR A 542 -17.86 -2.18 -19.27
CA THR A 542 -16.42 -1.92 -19.34
C THR A 542 -16.16 -0.82 -20.35
N ALA A 543 -15.09 -0.04 -20.15
CA ALA A 543 -14.60 0.88 -21.16
C ALA A 543 -13.09 1.02 -21.08
N GLN A 544 -12.50 1.48 -22.18
CA GLN A 544 -11.09 1.83 -22.24
C GLN A 544 -10.86 3.29 -21.88
N THR A 545 -9.60 3.62 -21.58
CA THR A 545 -9.20 5.02 -21.38
C THR A 545 -9.61 5.88 -22.57
N ARG A 546 -10.16 7.06 -22.25
CA ARG A 546 -10.66 8.05 -23.21
C ARG A 546 -9.50 8.72 -23.93
N ASP A 547 -8.53 9.19 -23.16
CA ASP A 547 -7.31 9.82 -23.64
C ASP A 547 -6.14 8.85 -23.44
N PRO A 548 -5.45 8.42 -24.51
CA PRO A 548 -4.27 7.57 -24.42
C PRO A 548 -3.16 8.08 -23.48
N ASP A 549 -3.09 9.39 -23.24
CA ASP A 549 -2.07 10.03 -22.41
C ASP A 549 -2.50 10.19 -20.94
N ILE A 550 -3.77 9.95 -20.64
CA ILE A 550 -4.33 10.02 -19.28
C ILE A 550 -4.62 8.60 -18.79
N HIS A 551 -4.08 8.25 -17.62
CA HIS A 551 -4.39 6.98 -17.00
C HIS A 551 -5.82 6.99 -16.46
N PRO A 552 -6.56 5.87 -16.56
CA PRO A 552 -7.85 5.77 -15.92
C PRO A 552 -7.69 5.74 -14.40
N ILE A 553 -8.74 6.14 -13.68
CA ILE A 553 -8.86 5.79 -12.27
C ILE A 553 -9.05 4.27 -12.19
N THR A 554 -8.24 3.59 -11.39
CA THR A 554 -8.24 2.14 -11.21
C THR A 554 -8.38 1.78 -9.75
N THR A 555 -8.95 0.60 -9.49
CA THR A 555 -8.95 0.03 -8.14
C THR A 555 -8.49 -1.42 -8.16
N LYS A 556 -7.79 -1.82 -7.09
CA LYS A 556 -7.32 -3.18 -6.84
C LYS A 556 -7.59 -3.52 -5.39
N ALA A 557 -8.15 -4.70 -5.13
CA ALA A 557 -8.44 -5.16 -3.77
C ALA A 557 -7.74 -6.49 -3.49
N TRP A 558 -7.37 -6.72 -2.24
CA TRP A 558 -6.77 -7.97 -1.75
C TRP A 558 -6.91 -8.07 -0.22
N MET A 559 -6.60 -9.24 0.34
CA MET A 559 -6.61 -9.50 1.78
C MET A 559 -5.20 -9.79 2.29
N SER A 560 -4.90 -9.47 3.55
CA SER A 560 -3.60 -9.76 4.18
C SER A 560 -3.27 -11.26 4.21
N SER A 561 -4.27 -12.13 4.34
CA SER A 561 -4.10 -13.58 4.37
C SER A 561 -3.79 -14.21 3.01
N GLY A 562 -4.05 -13.51 1.90
CA GLY A 562 -3.93 -14.08 0.56
C GLY A 562 -4.70 -15.39 0.41
N ALA A 563 -4.00 -16.48 0.07
CA ALA A 563 -4.55 -17.82 -0.09
C ALA A 563 -4.38 -18.71 1.16
N HIS A 564 -4.03 -18.15 2.32
CA HIS A 564 -3.83 -18.91 3.55
C HIS A 564 -5.16 -19.18 4.27
N ASP A 565 -5.27 -20.35 4.90
CA ASP A 565 -6.32 -20.64 5.88
C ASP A 565 -6.15 -19.71 7.10
N VAL A 566 -7.27 -19.21 7.64
CA VAL A 566 -7.30 -18.22 8.71
C VAL A 566 -7.94 -18.80 9.95
N ASN A 567 -7.23 -18.73 11.07
CA ASN A 567 -7.80 -18.92 12.39
C ASN A 567 -8.20 -17.56 12.98
N ALA A 568 -9.48 -17.20 12.91
CA ALA A 568 -9.96 -15.87 13.32
C ALA A 568 -9.83 -15.59 14.84
N THR A 569 -9.43 -16.59 15.64
CA THR A 569 -9.10 -16.40 17.08
C THR A 569 -7.72 -15.79 17.30
N THR A 570 -6.83 -15.86 16.31
CA THR A 570 -5.42 -15.45 16.45
C THR A 570 -4.96 -14.61 15.26
N ASP A 571 -5.39 -14.96 14.05
CA ASP A 571 -5.10 -14.26 12.81
C ASP A 571 -6.04 -13.07 12.62
N ARG A 572 -5.47 -11.91 12.30
CA ARG A 572 -6.22 -10.69 11.99
C ARG A 572 -6.19 -10.44 10.49
N VAL A 573 -7.34 -10.54 9.84
CA VAL A 573 -7.45 -10.32 8.39
C VAL A 573 -7.72 -8.85 8.12
N ILE A 574 -6.93 -8.26 7.24
CA ILE A 574 -7.12 -6.89 6.74
C ILE A 574 -7.61 -6.97 5.31
N ILE A 575 -8.66 -6.21 5.00
CA ILE A 575 -9.13 -6.00 3.63
C ILE A 575 -8.52 -4.69 3.13
N TYR A 576 -7.86 -4.74 1.98
CA TYR A 576 -7.26 -3.58 1.33
C TYR A 576 -7.95 -3.27 0.01
N ALA A 577 -8.02 -1.99 -0.32
CA ALA A 577 -8.45 -1.48 -1.62
C ALA A 577 -7.61 -0.26 -2.01
N GLU A 578 -6.78 -0.43 -3.03
CA GLU A 578 -6.02 0.65 -3.66
C GLU A 578 -6.88 1.41 -4.66
N VAL A 579 -6.81 2.75 -4.66
CA VAL A 579 -7.50 3.65 -5.59
C VAL A 579 -6.50 4.67 -6.12
N LYS A 580 -6.15 4.55 -7.41
CA LYS A 580 -5.10 5.38 -8.04
C LYS A 580 -5.47 5.84 -9.44
N GLN A 581 -4.90 6.95 -9.87
CA GLN A 581 -4.79 7.34 -11.29
C GLN A 581 -3.33 7.20 -11.72
N GLY A 582 -2.99 6.12 -12.43
CA GLY A 582 -1.59 5.75 -12.62
C GLY A 582 -0.95 5.45 -11.26
N ASN A 583 0.10 6.18 -10.87
CA ASN A 583 0.71 6.06 -9.54
C ASN A 583 0.29 7.17 -8.56
N ASN A 584 -0.63 8.06 -8.95
CA ASN A 584 -1.14 9.12 -8.07
C ASN A 584 -2.31 8.61 -7.22
N PRO A 585 -2.29 8.83 -5.90
CA PRO A 585 -3.37 8.37 -5.04
C PRO A 585 -4.64 9.19 -5.24
N VAL A 586 -5.78 8.50 -5.17
CA VAL A 586 -7.09 9.12 -5.10
C VAL A 586 -7.53 9.06 -3.64
N VAL A 587 -7.68 10.24 -3.03
CA VAL A 587 -8.02 10.39 -1.62
C VAL A 587 -9.45 10.91 -1.48
N ASN A 588 -10.05 10.77 -0.30
CA ASN A 588 -11.45 11.09 0.01
C ASN A 588 -12.51 10.35 -0.82
N ALA A 589 -12.15 9.28 -1.52
CA ALA A 589 -13.11 8.36 -2.11
C ALA A 589 -13.85 7.57 -1.04
N ARG A 590 -15.10 7.19 -1.33
CA ARG A 590 -15.87 6.26 -0.52
C ARG A 590 -15.60 4.84 -0.99
N VAL A 591 -14.95 4.05 -0.15
CA VAL A 591 -14.57 2.67 -0.42
C VAL A 591 -15.32 1.73 0.52
N ILE A 592 -16.04 0.78 -0.06
CA ILE A 592 -16.74 -0.26 0.69
C ILE A 592 -16.27 -1.64 0.24
N ALA A 593 -16.04 -2.55 1.18
CA ALA A 593 -15.87 -3.96 0.90
C ALA A 593 -17.15 -4.71 1.28
N LEU A 594 -17.67 -5.48 0.33
CA LEU A 594 -18.73 -6.44 0.52
C LEU A 594 -18.10 -7.80 0.81
N VAL A 595 -18.35 -8.31 2.01
CA VAL A 595 -17.86 -9.60 2.50
C VAL A 595 -19.03 -10.57 2.53
N THR A 596 -19.04 -11.50 1.58
CA THR A 596 -20.10 -12.51 1.44
C THR A 596 -19.72 -13.75 2.25
N PRO A 597 -20.50 -14.12 3.28
CA PRO A 597 -20.22 -15.31 4.07
C PRO A 597 -20.51 -16.62 3.31
N PRO A 598 -20.06 -17.77 3.84
CA PRO A 598 -20.46 -19.08 3.34
C PRO A 598 -21.99 -19.20 3.30
N ASN A 599 -22.54 -19.88 2.29
CA ASN A 599 -23.98 -20.08 2.06
C ASN A 599 -24.86 -18.83 1.86
N GLU A 600 -24.32 -17.62 1.72
CA GLU A 600 -25.10 -16.42 1.36
C GLU A 600 -24.61 -15.82 0.04
N SER A 601 -25.49 -15.20 -0.75
CA SER A 601 -25.11 -14.49 -1.99
C SER A 601 -25.52 -13.02 -1.97
N ASP A 602 -26.59 -12.69 -1.22
CA ASP A 602 -27.29 -11.41 -1.35
C ASP A 602 -27.22 -10.55 -0.06
N ARG A 603 -26.55 -11.02 0.99
CA ARG A 603 -26.47 -10.37 2.32
C ARG A 603 -25.03 -10.26 2.84
N GLY A 604 -24.10 -9.91 1.95
CA GLY A 604 -22.74 -9.64 2.38
C GLY A 604 -22.69 -8.51 3.41
N GLU A 605 -21.80 -8.65 4.38
CA GLU A 605 -21.50 -7.60 5.33
C GLU A 605 -20.74 -6.48 4.65
N VAL A 606 -21.02 -5.24 5.05
CA VAL A 606 -20.41 -4.05 4.45
C VAL A 606 -19.40 -3.46 5.42
N TYR A 607 -18.15 -3.40 4.99
CA TYR A 607 -17.06 -2.71 5.67
C TYR A 607 -16.73 -1.44 4.90
N GLU A 608 -16.76 -0.29 5.58
CA GLU A 608 -16.19 0.94 5.01
C GLU A 608 -14.68 0.95 5.25
N LEU A 609 -13.89 1.06 4.19
CA LEU A 609 -12.43 1.07 4.29
C LEU A 609 -11.95 2.51 4.36
N LEU A 610 -10.92 2.79 5.16
CA LEU A 610 -10.42 4.14 5.43
C LEU A 610 -8.95 4.29 5.01
N ASP A 611 -8.59 5.48 4.54
CA ASP A 611 -7.23 5.93 4.18
C ASP A 611 -6.85 7.09 5.13
N ASN A 612 -6.78 6.78 6.43
CA ASN A 612 -6.65 7.74 7.54
C ASN A 612 -5.41 7.55 8.42
N GLY A 613 -4.54 6.59 8.10
CA GLY A 613 -3.32 6.23 8.81
C GLY A 613 -3.55 5.57 10.16
N GLN A 614 -4.74 5.02 10.44
CA GLN A 614 -5.11 4.43 11.73
C GLN A 614 -5.66 3.02 11.58
N GLY A 615 -5.58 2.23 12.67
CA GLY A 615 -6.09 0.86 12.67
C GLY A 615 -5.32 -0.05 11.71
N ALA A 616 -6.05 -0.63 10.76
CA ALA A 616 -5.49 -1.42 9.65
C ALA A 616 -4.66 -0.57 8.68
N ASP A 617 -4.94 0.73 8.57
CA ASP A 617 -4.19 1.64 7.72
C ASP A 617 -2.96 2.19 8.46
N ILE A 618 -1.84 2.27 7.74
CA ILE A 618 -0.53 2.67 8.29
C ILE A 618 -0.02 3.98 7.71
N GLN A 619 -0.64 4.51 6.65
CA GLN A 619 -0.23 5.78 6.05
C GLN A 619 -1.43 6.47 5.38
N ALA A 620 -1.85 7.61 5.93
CA ALA A 620 -2.99 8.35 5.40
C ALA A 620 -2.67 9.03 4.06
N GLY A 621 -3.65 9.05 3.16
CA GLY A 621 -3.61 9.74 1.88
C GLY A 621 -2.77 9.05 0.80
N ASP A 622 -2.39 7.78 0.99
CA ASP A 622 -1.62 7.02 0.01
C ASP A 622 -2.48 6.30 -1.05
N GLY A 623 -3.80 6.48 -0.95
CA GLY A 623 -4.79 5.89 -1.82
C GLY A 623 -5.03 4.40 -1.53
N ILE A 624 -4.53 3.85 -0.42
CA ILE A 624 -4.83 2.50 0.05
C ILE A 624 -5.78 2.61 1.23
N TYR A 625 -7.01 2.20 0.97
CA TYR A 625 -8.05 2.13 1.97
C TYR A 625 -8.01 0.74 2.61
N SER A 626 -8.12 0.67 3.94
CA SER A 626 -8.14 -0.62 4.63
C SER A 626 -9.02 -0.64 5.88
N ARG A 627 -9.36 -1.86 6.32
CA ARG A 627 -10.10 -2.15 7.56
C ARG A 627 -9.90 -3.62 7.96
N TYR A 628 -9.95 -3.93 9.25
CA TYR A 628 -9.98 -5.33 9.72
C TYR A 628 -11.32 -5.99 9.42
N MET A 629 -11.28 -7.26 9.05
CA MET A 629 -12.46 -8.12 9.04
C MET A 629 -12.65 -8.69 10.45
N THR A 630 -13.64 -8.17 11.18
CA THR A 630 -13.87 -8.49 12.60
C THR A 630 -15.04 -9.45 12.81
N ARG A 631 -16.02 -9.46 11.90
CA ARG A 631 -17.26 -10.22 12.08
C ARG A 631 -17.21 -11.51 11.27
N TYR A 632 -17.34 -12.62 11.99
CA TYR A 632 -17.31 -13.98 11.44
C TYR A 632 -18.58 -14.73 11.82
N THR A 633 -19.46 -14.94 10.85
CA THR A 633 -20.75 -15.62 11.06
C THR A 633 -20.64 -17.14 11.17
N THR A 634 -19.68 -17.77 10.51
CA THR A 634 -19.46 -19.23 10.48
C THR A 634 -18.04 -19.56 9.99
N THR A 635 -17.56 -20.77 10.22
CA THR A 635 -16.38 -21.28 9.50
C THR A 635 -16.73 -21.53 8.03
N GLY A 636 -15.76 -21.35 7.12
CA GLY A 636 -15.93 -21.60 5.68
C GLY A 636 -15.23 -20.56 4.81
N ARG A 637 -15.57 -20.56 3.52
CA ARG A 637 -14.97 -19.64 2.53
C ARG A 637 -15.78 -18.36 2.38
N TYR A 638 -15.17 -17.24 2.74
CA TYR A 638 -15.70 -15.89 2.55
C TYR A 638 -15.21 -15.32 1.23
N SER A 639 -16.07 -14.60 0.51
CA SER A 639 -15.71 -13.88 -0.71
C SER A 639 -15.71 -12.38 -0.47
N VAL A 640 -14.72 -11.66 -0.99
CA VAL A 640 -14.59 -10.22 -0.75
C VAL A 640 -14.49 -9.44 -2.06
N LYS A 641 -15.31 -8.39 -2.17
CA LYS A 641 -15.35 -7.49 -3.33
C LYS A 641 -15.37 -6.04 -2.85
N ALA A 642 -14.51 -5.20 -3.42
CA ALA A 642 -14.47 -3.77 -3.13
C ALA A 642 -15.22 -2.98 -4.19
N GLN A 643 -16.01 -2.01 -3.75
CA GLN A 643 -16.64 -1.00 -4.57
C GLN A 643 -16.15 0.38 -4.14
N VAL A 644 -15.75 1.19 -5.14
CA VAL A 644 -15.19 2.52 -4.94
C VAL A 644 -16.04 3.53 -5.68
N THR A 645 -16.40 4.59 -4.97
CA THR A 645 -17.16 5.73 -5.52
C THR A 645 -16.54 7.05 -5.06
N ASP A 646 -16.82 8.13 -5.78
CA ASP A 646 -16.29 9.48 -5.46
C ASP A 646 -16.68 9.98 -4.07
N GLY A 647 -17.85 9.62 -3.53
CA GLY A 647 -18.29 10.09 -2.20
C GLY A 647 -18.54 11.61 -2.10
N GLY A 648 -18.38 12.37 -3.20
CA GLY A 648 -18.63 13.81 -3.31
C GLY A 648 -17.39 14.70 -3.16
N THR A 649 -16.28 14.15 -2.65
CA THR A 649 -15.06 14.93 -2.31
C THR A 649 -13.77 14.27 -2.79
N ALA A 650 -13.84 13.22 -3.63
CA ALA A 650 -12.65 12.51 -4.05
C ALA A 650 -11.80 13.35 -5.00
N VAL A 651 -10.50 13.38 -4.70
CA VAL A 651 -9.52 14.14 -5.46
C VAL A 651 -8.29 13.29 -5.75
N ILE A 652 -7.69 13.54 -6.91
CA ILE A 652 -6.42 12.97 -7.32
C ILE A 652 -5.31 13.85 -6.75
N ASN A 653 -4.49 13.29 -5.87
CA ASN A 653 -3.34 14.00 -5.32
C ASN A 653 -2.24 14.08 -6.39
N ARG A 654 -2.05 15.27 -6.95
CA ARG A 654 -1.01 15.55 -7.95
C ARG A 654 0.26 16.12 -7.34
N GLY A 655 0.47 15.91 -6.04
CA GLY A 655 1.60 16.46 -5.31
C GLY A 655 1.56 17.98 -5.28
N PHE A 656 2.72 18.61 -5.21
CA PHE A 656 2.84 20.06 -5.01
C PHE A 656 3.27 20.79 -6.28
N LEU A 657 2.78 22.03 -6.45
CA LEU A 657 3.33 22.94 -7.45
C LEU A 657 4.78 23.29 -7.09
N THR A 658 5.75 22.77 -7.86
CA THR A 658 7.09 23.36 -7.85
C THR A 658 7.04 24.70 -8.57
N ALA A 659 7.52 25.77 -7.94
CA ALA A 659 7.76 27.03 -8.64
C ALA A 659 8.51 26.76 -9.97
N PRO A 660 8.17 27.47 -11.07
CA PRO A 660 8.62 27.09 -12.40
C PRO A 660 10.15 27.04 -12.47
N ALA A 661 10.66 26.01 -13.14
CA ALA A 661 12.04 25.91 -13.58
C ALA A 661 12.37 27.00 -14.62
N GLN A 662 12.42 28.27 -14.23
CA GLN A 662 13.24 29.27 -14.92
C GLN A 662 14.68 29.11 -14.46
N ARG A 663 15.38 28.07 -14.92
CA ARG A 663 16.84 27.99 -14.75
C ARG A 663 17.51 27.64 -16.06
N THR A 664 18.32 28.58 -16.53
CA THR A 664 19.19 28.43 -17.69
C THR A 664 20.28 27.40 -17.37
N ARG A 665 20.72 26.64 -18.38
CA ARG A 665 21.69 25.52 -18.32
C ARG A 665 23.08 25.84 -17.69
N ARG A 666 23.34 27.05 -17.18
CA ARG A 666 24.67 27.47 -16.72
C ARG A 666 24.90 27.48 -15.21
N ASP A 667 23.88 27.27 -14.37
CA ASP A 667 24.01 27.32 -12.90
C ASP A 667 23.76 25.99 -12.18
N LEU A 668 24.23 24.86 -12.75
CA LEU A 668 24.30 23.57 -12.04
C LEU A 668 25.53 23.50 -11.11
N ARG A 669 25.72 24.51 -10.26
CA ARG A 669 26.47 24.31 -9.01
C ARG A 669 25.45 23.84 -7.98
N GLU A 670 25.27 22.52 -7.93
CA GLU A 670 24.39 21.81 -6.99
C GLU A 670 24.69 22.23 -5.54
N THR A 671 23.82 23.06 -4.96
CA THR A 671 23.83 23.32 -3.52
C THR A 671 22.88 22.33 -2.84
N ILE A 672 23.35 21.74 -1.74
CA ILE A 672 22.58 20.80 -0.87
C ILE A 672 21.30 21.47 -0.32
N GLU A 673 21.19 22.79 -0.43
CA GLU A 673 20.13 23.65 0.11
C GLU A 673 18.82 23.58 -0.70
N GLU A 674 18.84 23.03 -1.93
CA GLU A 674 17.66 22.97 -2.80
C GLU A 674 17.02 21.57 -2.88
N ARG A 675 17.41 20.63 -2.00
CA ARG A 675 16.94 19.24 -2.08
C ARG A 675 15.42 19.15 -1.85
N PRO A 676 14.68 18.38 -2.69
CA PRO A 676 13.30 18.08 -2.38
C PRO A 676 13.29 17.31 -1.04
N PRO A 677 12.33 17.63 -0.15
CA PRO A 677 12.20 16.89 1.09
C PRO A 677 11.92 15.41 0.82
N TYR A 678 12.43 14.54 1.70
CA TYR A 678 12.11 13.11 1.67
C TYR A 678 10.65 12.92 2.06
N CYS A 679 9.90 12.20 1.23
CA CYS A 679 8.49 11.87 1.45
C CYS A 679 8.36 10.38 1.82
N CYS A 680 7.39 9.93 2.61
CA CYS A 680 6.47 10.69 3.45
C CYS A 680 6.33 9.98 4.81
N GLY A 681 5.93 10.75 5.82
CA GLY A 681 5.69 10.27 7.16
C GLY A 681 4.34 9.57 7.28
N ASN A 682 3.61 9.85 8.35
CA ASN A 682 2.31 9.28 8.64
C ASN A 682 1.25 9.67 7.61
N ILE A 683 1.36 10.87 7.04
CA ILE A 683 0.39 11.42 6.10
C ILE A 683 1.10 11.78 4.79
N ILE A 684 0.51 11.40 3.65
CA ILE A 684 0.88 11.91 2.35
C ILE A 684 0.24 13.30 2.20
N PRO A 685 1.03 14.38 2.10
CA PRO A 685 0.47 15.71 2.03
C PRO A 685 -0.40 15.92 0.79
N LEU A 686 -1.46 16.70 0.94
CA LEU A 686 -2.39 17.06 -0.12
C LEU A 686 -2.37 18.58 -0.35
N ASP A 687 -1.87 19.00 -1.50
CA ASP A 687 -1.98 20.39 -1.97
C ASP A 687 -3.32 20.58 -2.67
N GLN A 688 -4.26 21.25 -1.99
CA GLN A 688 -5.62 21.48 -2.52
C GLN A 688 -5.62 22.32 -3.81
N GLU A 689 -4.62 23.18 -4.04
CA GLU A 689 -4.54 23.99 -5.26
C GLU A 689 -4.13 23.17 -6.49
N ASN A 690 -3.43 22.05 -6.28
CA ASN A 690 -2.95 21.16 -7.32
C ASN A 690 -3.74 19.85 -7.42
N ALA A 691 -4.53 19.53 -6.39
CA ALA A 691 -5.44 18.40 -6.39
C ALA A 691 -6.47 18.52 -7.54
N PHE A 692 -6.76 17.40 -8.18
CA PHE A 692 -7.70 17.36 -9.30
C PHE A 692 -8.97 16.61 -8.90
N ASN A 693 -10.12 17.26 -8.97
CA ASN A 693 -11.40 16.61 -8.64
C ASN A 693 -11.66 15.45 -9.61
N THR A 694 -11.96 14.28 -9.07
CA THR A 694 -12.25 13.09 -9.88
C THR A 694 -13.57 13.18 -10.64
N GLY A 695 -14.49 14.04 -10.17
CA GLY A 695 -15.88 14.00 -10.58
C GLY A 695 -16.55 12.69 -10.16
N THR A 696 -17.77 12.45 -10.59
CA THR A 696 -18.47 11.22 -10.23
C THR A 696 -17.88 10.01 -10.97
N PHE A 697 -17.46 8.99 -10.23
CA PHE A 697 -16.97 7.73 -10.79
C PHE A 697 -17.40 6.53 -9.93
N ASN A 698 -17.37 5.33 -10.54
CA ASN A 698 -17.58 4.05 -9.87
C ASN A 698 -16.54 3.06 -10.37
N ARG A 699 -15.95 2.25 -9.48
CA ARG A 699 -15.03 1.16 -9.81
C ARG A 699 -15.28 -0.03 -8.91
N ILE A 700 -15.01 -1.22 -9.45
CA ILE A 700 -15.23 -2.49 -8.76
C ILE A 700 -13.97 -3.34 -8.90
N SER A 701 -13.51 -3.94 -7.81
CA SER A 701 -12.42 -4.93 -7.82
C SER A 701 -12.75 -6.10 -6.90
N VAL A 702 -12.35 -7.29 -7.31
CA VAL A 702 -12.50 -8.52 -6.52
C VAL A 702 -11.22 -8.75 -5.72
N ALA A 703 -11.34 -9.01 -4.42
CA ALA A 703 -10.21 -9.30 -3.54
C ALA A 703 -9.85 -10.80 -3.46
N GLY A 704 -10.76 -11.68 -3.91
CA GLY A 704 -10.62 -13.13 -3.85
C GLY A 704 -11.44 -13.72 -2.70
N SER A 705 -11.05 -14.91 -2.25
CA SER A 705 -11.68 -15.59 -1.11
C SER A 705 -10.69 -16.00 -0.03
N VAL A 706 -11.16 -15.99 1.22
CA VAL A 706 -10.41 -16.43 2.40
C VAL A 706 -11.18 -17.56 3.09
N LYS A 707 -10.46 -18.60 3.53
CA LYS A 707 -11.05 -19.74 4.24
C LYS A 707 -10.80 -19.60 5.74
N VAL A 708 -11.88 -19.42 6.49
CA VAL A 708 -11.88 -19.32 7.95
C VAL A 708 -12.10 -20.72 8.53
N ILE A 709 -11.13 -21.23 9.27
CA ILE A 709 -11.15 -22.59 9.82
C ILE A 709 -11.61 -22.64 11.28
N GLU A 710 -11.54 -21.52 11.99
CA GLU A 710 -11.93 -21.40 13.39
C GLU A 710 -12.38 -19.96 13.66
N ILE A 711 -13.42 -19.79 14.48
CA ILE A 711 -14.01 -18.51 14.87
C ILE A 711 -14.01 -18.39 16.40
N PRO A 712 -13.83 -17.18 16.97
CA PRO A 712 -13.84 -16.99 18.41
C PRO A 712 -15.22 -17.20 19.04
N GLU A 713 -15.23 -17.75 20.27
CA GLU A 713 -16.43 -17.80 21.11
C GLU A 713 -16.53 -16.50 21.93
N GLY A 714 -17.46 -15.62 21.54
CA GLY A 714 -17.60 -14.30 22.16
C GLY A 714 -16.57 -13.29 21.65
N ASP A 715 -16.45 -12.17 22.35
CA ASP A 715 -15.46 -11.15 22.03
C ASP A 715 -14.07 -11.55 22.56
N THR A 716 -13.10 -11.55 21.65
CA THR A 716 -11.69 -11.84 21.90
C THR A 716 -10.76 -10.82 21.24
N GLN A 717 -11.32 -9.78 20.60
CA GLN A 717 -10.58 -8.88 19.73
C GLN A 717 -10.45 -7.50 20.39
N PRO A 718 -9.33 -7.22 21.10
CA PRO A 718 -9.19 -5.92 21.75
C PRO A 718 -9.14 -4.76 20.73
N PRO A 719 -9.47 -3.53 21.15
CA PRO A 719 -9.32 -2.34 20.33
C PRO A 719 -7.91 -2.19 19.75
N SER A 720 -7.82 -1.63 18.55
CA SER A 720 -6.52 -1.29 17.94
C SER A 720 -5.78 -0.24 18.77
N PRO A 721 -4.43 -0.27 18.79
CA PRO A 721 -3.65 0.79 19.43
C PRO A 721 -3.88 2.13 18.75
N VAL A 722 -4.05 3.17 19.57
CA VAL A 722 -4.08 4.57 19.11
C VAL A 722 -2.65 5.01 18.81
N ARG A 723 -2.40 5.52 17.60
CA ARG A 723 -1.04 5.88 17.13
C ARG A 723 -0.81 7.37 16.99
N ASP A 724 -1.87 8.17 17.12
CA ASP A 724 -1.86 9.62 16.92
C ASP A 724 -2.34 10.38 18.14
N PHE A 725 -2.14 9.83 19.34
CA PHE A 725 -2.48 10.51 20.58
C PHE A 725 -1.58 11.74 20.75
N LYS A 726 -2.21 12.89 20.98
CA LYS A 726 -1.55 14.19 21.09
C LYS A 726 -2.13 15.02 22.23
N VAL A 727 -1.26 15.77 22.89
CA VAL A 727 -1.58 16.67 23.99
C VAL A 727 -1.05 18.07 23.66
N SER A 728 -1.92 19.06 23.74
CA SER A 728 -1.56 20.47 23.56
C SER A 728 -2.13 21.34 24.67
N LEU A 729 -1.45 22.45 24.99
CA LEU A 729 -2.02 23.47 25.88
C LEU A 729 -3.23 24.12 25.21
N GLY A 730 -4.37 24.15 25.91
CA GLY A 730 -5.57 24.84 25.47
C GLY A 730 -5.41 26.36 25.55
N CYS A 731 -6.21 27.10 24.78
CA CYS A 731 -6.20 28.56 24.82
C CYS A 731 -6.46 29.09 26.25
N CYS A 732 -5.74 30.15 26.63
CA CYS A 732 -5.89 30.90 27.89
C CYS A 732 -5.34 30.23 29.16
N SER A 733 -4.51 29.18 29.05
CA SER A 733 -3.74 28.68 30.20
C SER A 733 -2.61 29.66 30.55
N ASP A 734 -2.70 30.31 31.71
CA ASP A 734 -1.60 31.12 32.26
C ASP A 734 -0.49 30.17 32.74
N LEU A 735 0.72 30.34 32.22
CA LEU A 735 1.89 29.49 32.54
C LEU A 735 2.35 29.61 34.01
N GLY A 736 1.78 30.56 34.76
CA GLY A 736 2.04 30.75 36.20
C GLY A 736 0.98 30.15 37.12
N ASP A 737 -0.10 29.58 36.58
CA ASP A 737 -1.11 28.87 37.37
C ASP A 737 -0.70 27.41 37.59
N ALA A 738 -1.13 26.79 38.69
CA ALA A 738 -0.83 25.39 38.94
C ALA A 738 -1.66 24.45 38.05
N SER A 739 -2.86 24.89 37.67
CA SER A 739 -3.82 24.12 36.88
C SER A 739 -3.86 24.60 35.43
N HIS A 740 -3.64 23.69 34.50
CA HIS A 740 -3.60 24.01 33.07
C HIS A 740 -4.73 23.31 32.31
N ASN A 741 -5.36 24.05 31.39
CA ASN A 741 -6.30 23.50 30.42
C ASN A 741 -5.52 22.81 29.31
N LEU A 742 -5.69 21.51 29.15
CA LEU A 742 -5.06 20.70 28.11
C LEU A 742 -6.12 20.19 27.14
N THR A 743 -5.79 20.22 25.86
CA THR A 743 -6.57 19.58 24.79
C THR A 743 -5.89 18.27 24.42
N LEU A 744 -6.60 17.17 24.60
CA LEU A 744 -6.21 15.82 24.22
C LEU A 744 -6.91 15.46 22.91
N THR A 745 -6.16 14.92 21.94
CA THR A 745 -6.71 14.53 20.63
C THR A 745 -6.17 13.17 20.19
N TRP A 746 -7.03 12.37 19.57
CA TRP A 746 -6.67 11.10 18.96
C TRP A 746 -7.75 10.66 17.96
N THR A 747 -7.45 9.64 17.16
CA THR A 747 -8.47 8.92 16.37
C THR A 747 -9.03 7.76 17.18
N ALA A 748 -10.36 7.67 17.31
CA ALA A 748 -11.01 6.59 18.02
C ALA A 748 -10.69 5.24 17.38
N PRO A 749 -10.23 4.24 18.16
CA PRO A 749 -10.17 2.87 17.70
C PRO A 749 -11.59 2.27 17.68
N GLY A 750 -11.69 1.02 17.24
CA GLY A 750 -12.91 0.23 17.32
C GLY A 750 -13.09 -0.45 18.66
N ASP A 751 -14.27 -1.01 18.88
CA ASP A 751 -14.55 -1.99 19.94
C ASP A 751 -13.70 -3.24 19.64
N ASP A 752 -13.97 -3.86 18.49
CA ASP A 752 -13.13 -4.89 17.89
C ASP A 752 -12.14 -4.24 16.91
N LEU A 753 -10.86 -4.17 17.27
CA LEU A 753 -9.79 -3.62 16.42
C LEU A 753 -10.12 -2.18 15.90
N ASP A 754 -10.55 -2.02 14.65
CA ASP A 754 -10.92 -0.75 14.02
C ASP A 754 -12.37 -0.71 13.51
N ASP A 755 -13.23 -1.53 14.12
CA ASP A 755 -14.68 -1.57 13.89
C ASP A 755 -15.46 -1.34 15.21
N GLY A 756 -16.63 -0.68 15.13
CA GLY A 756 -17.45 -0.39 16.31
C GLY A 756 -17.05 0.87 17.09
N THR A 757 -17.36 0.89 18.39
CA THR A 757 -17.13 2.02 19.31
C THR A 757 -16.71 1.47 20.67
N VAL A 758 -15.57 1.94 21.17
CA VAL A 758 -15.06 1.54 22.48
C VAL A 758 -15.97 1.94 23.64
N SER A 759 -15.84 1.22 24.75
CA SER A 759 -16.60 1.48 25.98
C SER A 759 -15.97 2.57 26.86
N SER A 760 -14.64 2.65 26.92
CA SER A 760 -13.94 3.68 27.71
C SER A 760 -12.47 3.84 27.33
N TYR A 761 -11.83 4.87 27.90
CA TYR A 761 -10.39 5.12 27.80
C TYR A 761 -9.77 5.28 29.17
N VAL A 762 -8.52 4.84 29.30
CA VAL A 762 -7.65 5.11 30.45
C VAL A 762 -6.51 5.99 29.96
N VAL A 763 -6.41 7.21 30.49
CA VAL A 763 -5.33 8.14 30.16
C VAL A 763 -4.46 8.35 31.40
N ARG A 764 -3.14 8.30 31.21
CA ARG A 764 -2.16 8.51 32.27
C ARG A 764 -1.15 9.59 31.91
N VAL A 765 -0.69 10.31 32.93
CA VAL A 765 0.39 11.30 32.88
C VAL A 765 1.47 10.97 33.91
N SER A 766 2.74 10.92 33.50
CA SER A 766 3.87 10.70 34.41
C SER A 766 5.07 11.58 34.03
N THR A 767 5.94 11.85 34.99
CA THR A 767 7.27 12.47 34.73
C THR A 767 8.31 11.46 34.24
N SER A 768 7.98 10.16 34.27
CA SER A 768 8.82 9.09 33.72
C SER A 768 8.11 8.35 32.59
N ALA A 769 8.68 8.39 31.39
CA ALA A 769 8.16 7.65 30.23
C ALA A 769 8.14 6.12 30.47
N SER A 770 8.97 5.60 31.38
CA SER A 770 8.97 4.17 31.75
C SER A 770 7.64 3.72 32.33
N ASP A 771 6.95 4.58 33.07
CA ASP A 771 5.69 4.24 33.73
C ASP A 771 4.54 4.08 32.72
N LEU A 772 4.74 4.62 31.52
CA LEU A 772 3.76 4.61 30.44
C LEU A 772 4.11 3.58 29.36
N GLN A 773 5.10 2.71 29.60
CA GLN A 773 5.37 1.59 28.71
C GLN A 773 4.33 0.48 28.87
N GLU A 774 4.24 -0.39 27.85
CA GLU A 774 3.22 -1.44 27.75
C GLU A 774 3.09 -2.32 29.00
N ASP A 775 4.23 -2.70 29.59
CA ASP A 775 4.36 -3.58 30.75
C ASP A 775 4.12 -2.86 32.09
N ALA A 776 4.35 -1.55 32.16
CA ALA A 776 4.21 -0.75 33.37
C ALA A 776 2.87 0.00 33.49
N PHE A 777 2.19 0.28 32.37
CA PHE A 777 1.06 1.22 32.31
C PHE A 777 -0.09 0.90 33.28
N ASN A 778 -0.43 -0.38 33.46
CA ASN A 778 -1.52 -0.78 34.37
C ASN A 778 -1.11 -0.69 35.84
N ASP A 779 0.15 -0.98 36.14
CA ASP A 779 0.70 -1.01 37.51
C ASP A 779 1.23 0.36 37.96
N ALA A 780 1.25 1.34 37.06
CA ALA A 780 1.65 2.71 37.36
C ALA A 780 0.80 3.30 38.50
N PRO A 781 1.39 4.11 39.39
CA PRO A 781 0.71 4.69 40.54
C PRO A 781 -0.60 5.42 40.19
N ASN A 782 -1.58 5.42 41.10
CA ASN A 782 -2.91 5.98 40.82
C ASN A 782 -2.91 7.51 40.60
N ASP A 783 -1.91 8.22 41.11
CA ASP A 783 -1.73 9.66 40.89
C ASP A 783 -1.36 10.00 39.45
N THR A 784 -0.96 9.01 38.63
CA THR A 784 -0.76 9.22 37.19
C THR A 784 -2.08 9.22 36.41
N LEU A 785 -3.24 8.88 37.00
CA LEU A 785 -4.51 8.78 36.27
C LEU A 785 -5.09 10.17 35.95
N VAL A 786 -5.44 10.38 34.69
CA VAL A 786 -6.18 11.56 34.24
C VAL A 786 -7.68 11.26 34.34
N ASN A 787 -8.43 12.12 35.01
CA ASN A 787 -9.87 11.93 35.19
C ASN A 787 -10.63 12.21 33.89
N ILE A 788 -10.85 11.15 33.12
CA ILE A 788 -11.64 11.17 31.88
C ILE A 788 -12.84 10.24 32.07
N SER A 789 -14.03 10.77 31.85
CA SER A 789 -15.28 10.02 32.01
C SER A 789 -15.87 9.69 30.64
N SER A 790 -16.37 8.46 30.49
CA SER A 790 -17.15 8.05 29.31
C SER A 790 -18.44 8.85 29.13
N ALA A 791 -18.89 9.60 30.15
CA ALA A 791 -20.02 10.51 30.06
C ALA A 791 -19.68 11.88 29.43
N MET A 792 -18.40 12.14 29.11
CA MET A 792 -18.01 13.35 28.39
C MET A 792 -18.53 13.32 26.96
N ASP A 793 -19.08 14.44 26.49
CA ASP A 793 -19.64 14.53 25.14
C ASP A 793 -18.53 14.37 24.08
N GLY A 794 -18.81 13.63 23.01
CA GLY A 794 -17.87 13.41 21.90
C GLY A 794 -16.65 12.52 22.20
N ILE A 795 -16.60 11.82 23.34
CA ILE A 795 -15.49 10.91 23.66
C ILE A 795 -15.67 9.50 23.08
N LEU A 796 -16.88 8.95 23.15
CA LEU A 796 -17.23 7.64 22.60
C LEU A 796 -17.85 7.84 21.22
N VAL A 797 -17.02 7.74 20.19
CA VAL A 797 -17.38 7.94 18.79
C VAL A 797 -17.08 6.69 17.98
N ARG A 798 -17.47 6.66 16.71
CA ARG A 798 -17.20 5.50 15.83
C ARG A 798 -15.72 5.39 15.49
N ALA A 799 -15.25 4.17 15.30
CA ALA A 799 -13.89 3.90 14.84
C ALA A 799 -13.52 4.75 13.61
N GLY A 800 -12.38 5.43 13.68
CA GLY A 800 -11.89 6.33 12.64
C GLY A 800 -12.31 7.80 12.79
N GLU A 801 -13.25 8.13 13.68
CA GLU A 801 -13.60 9.52 14.00
C GLU A 801 -12.60 10.16 14.98
N LYS A 802 -12.38 11.47 14.86
CA LYS A 802 -11.48 12.21 15.75
C LYS A 802 -12.15 12.53 17.08
N VAL A 803 -11.45 12.24 18.17
CA VAL A 803 -11.83 12.60 19.55
C VAL A 803 -11.04 13.84 19.97
N THR A 804 -11.71 14.76 20.66
CA THR A 804 -11.08 15.95 21.25
C THR A 804 -11.70 16.21 22.62
N VAL A 805 -10.87 16.16 23.66
CA VAL A 805 -11.31 16.35 25.05
C VAL A 805 -10.44 17.40 25.73
N ASN A 806 -11.08 18.30 26.48
CA ASN A 806 -10.37 19.28 27.30
C ASN A 806 -10.36 18.84 28.76
N VAL A 807 -9.19 18.83 29.39
CA VAL A 807 -8.99 18.45 30.79
C VAL A 807 -8.21 19.53 31.54
N TYR A 808 -8.48 19.69 32.83
CA TYR A 808 -7.70 20.55 33.71
C TYR A 808 -6.83 19.68 34.61
N LEU A 809 -5.51 19.88 34.53
CA LEU A 809 -4.54 19.12 35.31
C LEU A 809 -3.56 20.04 36.00
N ASP A 810 -3.22 19.69 37.25
CA ASP A 810 -2.18 20.37 37.99
C ASP A 810 -0.81 19.78 37.61
N LEU A 811 -0.04 20.49 36.78
CA LEU A 811 1.20 20.00 36.20
C LEU A 811 2.32 21.01 36.36
N ASP A 812 3.52 20.52 36.65
CA ASP A 812 4.72 21.33 36.56
C ASP A 812 5.27 21.27 35.13
N LEU A 813 5.04 22.35 34.36
CA LEU A 813 5.51 22.47 32.98
C LEU A 813 7.03 22.80 32.88
N HIS A 814 7.74 23.00 34.00
CA HIS A 814 9.20 23.16 34.00
C HIS A 814 9.93 21.82 33.83
N GLN A 815 9.23 20.70 34.06
CA GLN A 815 9.69 19.36 33.77
C GLN A 815 8.84 18.73 32.68
N SER A 816 9.31 17.61 32.14
CA SER A 816 8.58 16.89 31.12
C SER A 816 7.50 16.00 31.70
N ASN A 817 6.30 16.15 31.15
CA ASN A 817 5.13 15.35 31.48
C ASN A 817 4.80 14.50 30.26
N TYR A 818 4.90 13.19 30.41
CA TYR A 818 4.58 12.21 29.38
C TYR A 818 3.13 11.80 29.52
N PHE A 819 2.46 11.60 28.39
CA PHE A 819 1.06 11.16 28.33
C PHE A 819 0.92 9.94 27.43
N ALA A 820 0.09 9.01 27.86
CA ALA A 820 -0.30 7.87 27.06
C ALA A 820 -1.72 7.40 27.41
N LEU A 821 -2.34 6.65 26.50
CA LEU A 821 -3.69 6.13 26.67
C LEU A 821 -3.81 4.65 26.32
N ARG A 822 -4.88 4.03 26.85
CA ARG A 822 -5.42 2.75 26.42
C ARG A 822 -6.92 2.86 26.20
N ALA A 823 -7.42 2.14 25.21
CA ALA A 823 -8.85 1.98 24.98
C ALA A 823 -9.34 0.63 25.54
N ILE A 824 -10.60 0.56 25.94
CA ILE A 824 -11.25 -0.62 26.53
C ILE A 824 -12.57 -0.88 25.82
N ASP A 825 -12.78 -2.10 25.37
CA ASP A 825 -14.03 -2.59 24.76
C ASP A 825 -15.11 -2.93 25.79
N ASP A 826 -16.26 -3.41 25.33
CA ASP A 826 -17.38 -3.83 26.18
C ASP A 826 -17.15 -5.16 26.94
N ALA A 827 -16.24 -6.00 26.46
CA ALA A 827 -15.78 -7.24 27.10
C ALA A 827 -14.70 -7.00 28.18
N GLY A 828 -14.15 -5.78 28.24
CA GLY A 828 -13.09 -5.39 29.16
C GLY A 828 -11.68 -5.75 28.69
N LEU A 829 -11.48 -6.11 27.42
CA LEU A 829 -10.16 -6.23 26.83
C LEU A 829 -9.61 -4.82 26.53
N THR A 830 -8.29 -4.72 26.57
CA THR A 830 -7.60 -3.44 26.46
C THR A 830 -6.73 -3.40 25.22
N SER A 831 -6.72 -2.26 24.53
CA SER A 831 -5.71 -1.99 23.51
C SER A 831 -4.29 -2.05 24.09
N MET A 832 -3.30 -2.16 23.20
CA MET A 832 -1.94 -1.76 23.56
C MET A 832 -1.90 -0.26 23.90
N VAL A 833 -0.88 0.15 24.64
CA VAL A 833 -0.65 1.56 24.97
C VAL A 833 -0.42 2.34 23.68
N SER A 834 -0.94 3.57 23.64
CA SER A 834 -0.74 4.50 22.54
C SER A 834 0.72 4.88 22.34
N ASN A 835 0.99 5.68 21.31
CA ASN A 835 2.22 6.48 21.31
C ASN A 835 2.28 7.36 22.58
N ILE A 836 3.48 7.60 23.09
CA ILE A 836 3.72 8.48 24.24
C ILE A 836 3.98 9.88 23.68
N ASP A 837 3.16 10.85 24.09
CA ASP A 837 3.37 12.27 23.78
C ASP A 837 3.96 13.00 24.99
N ILE A 838 4.64 14.12 24.76
CA ILE A 838 5.37 14.86 25.79
C ILE A 838 4.92 16.31 25.83
N LEU A 839 4.65 16.82 27.03
CA LEU A 839 4.37 18.23 27.29
C LEU A 839 5.38 18.78 28.30
N GLY A 840 6.12 19.81 27.89
CA GLY A 840 7.08 20.55 28.71
C GLY A 840 8.54 20.12 28.50
N SER A 841 9.41 21.12 28.30
CA SER A 841 10.82 21.19 28.73
C SER A 841 11.32 22.60 28.40
N GLU A 842 11.35 23.47 29.41
CA GLU A 842 11.82 24.87 29.44
C GLU A 842 11.37 25.85 28.34
N LEU A 843 10.27 26.52 28.67
CA LEU A 843 9.87 27.84 28.23
C LEU A 843 10.83 28.91 28.80
N LEU A 844 12.13 28.88 28.47
CA LEU A 844 13.12 29.83 29.00
C LEU A 844 14.32 30.07 28.06
N VAL A 845 14.08 30.62 26.86
CA VAL A 845 15.09 31.51 26.27
C VAL A 845 14.78 32.93 26.73
N ALA A 846 15.37 33.33 27.85
CA ALA A 846 15.71 34.73 27.99
C ALA A 846 16.52 35.09 26.73
N ALA A 847 15.96 35.95 25.87
CA ALA A 847 16.66 36.47 24.70
C ALA A 847 18.13 36.73 25.11
N PRO A 848 19.13 36.24 24.36
CA PRO A 848 20.52 36.48 24.73
C PRO A 848 20.62 37.98 24.96
N ALA A 849 21.01 38.37 26.17
CA ALA A 849 21.10 39.77 26.53
C ALA A 849 21.92 40.44 25.42
N VAL A 850 21.23 41.16 24.53
CA VAL A 850 21.89 41.97 23.53
C VAL A 850 22.72 42.88 24.39
N LEU A 851 24.04 42.72 24.33
CA LEU A 851 24.95 43.64 24.97
C LEU A 851 24.73 44.94 24.21
N VAL A 852 23.75 45.75 24.67
CA VAL A 852 23.51 47.08 24.17
C VAL A 852 24.73 47.84 24.66
N ILE A 853 25.80 47.81 23.87
CA ILE A 853 26.93 48.70 24.06
C ILE A 853 26.31 50.09 23.87
N PRO A 854 26.17 50.88 24.95
CA PRO A 854 25.51 52.16 24.82
C PRO A 854 26.32 53.00 23.83
N VAL A 855 25.66 53.81 23.02
CA VAL A 855 26.28 54.56 21.90
C VAL A 855 27.53 55.32 22.36
N TRP A 856 27.58 55.78 23.61
CA TRP A 856 28.76 56.43 24.19
C TRP A 856 29.99 55.51 24.28
N ALA A 857 29.84 54.21 24.53
CA ALA A 857 30.94 53.24 24.58
C ALA A 857 31.46 52.89 23.17
N ILE A 858 30.60 52.87 22.15
CA ILE A 858 31.02 52.76 20.74
C ILE A 858 31.80 54.03 20.31
N VAL A 859 31.31 55.21 20.71
CA VAL A 859 32.01 56.49 20.48
C VAL A 859 33.34 56.54 21.23
N LEU A 860 33.42 56.00 22.44
CA LEU A 860 34.67 55.94 23.22
C LEU A 860 35.69 55.00 22.56
N ILE A 861 35.26 53.82 22.11
CA ILE A 861 36.13 52.85 21.41
C ILE A 861 36.62 53.44 20.07
N ALA A 862 35.73 54.11 19.32
CA ALA A 862 36.10 54.81 18.09
C ALA A 862 37.08 55.96 18.36
N ALA A 863 36.89 56.73 19.43
CA ALA A 863 37.81 57.81 19.82
C ALA A 863 39.19 57.29 20.25
N ILE A 864 39.24 56.16 20.97
CA ILE A 864 40.49 55.51 21.38
C ILE A 864 41.23 54.95 20.15
N LEU A 865 40.52 54.33 19.21
CA LEU A 865 41.11 53.86 17.95
C LEU A 865 41.60 55.03 17.07
N LEU A 866 40.89 56.16 17.06
CA LEU A 866 41.32 57.37 16.35
C LEU A 866 42.57 57.98 17.00
N LEU A 867 42.65 58.02 18.34
CA LEU A 867 43.82 58.47 19.08
C LEU A 867 45.04 57.56 18.85
N LEU A 868 44.83 56.24 18.78
CA LEU A 868 45.88 55.28 18.46
C LEU A 868 46.36 55.39 17.00
N ALA A 869 45.44 55.67 16.06
CA ALA A 869 45.78 55.94 14.67
C ALA A 869 46.54 57.27 14.50
N VAL A 870 46.13 58.33 15.21
CA VAL A 870 46.83 59.62 15.22
C VAL A 870 48.21 59.48 15.88
N ALA A 871 48.32 58.74 16.99
CA ALA A 871 49.60 58.44 17.63
C ALA A 871 50.52 57.64 16.68
N SER A 872 49.97 56.68 15.95
CA SER A 872 50.72 55.91 14.94
C SER A 872 51.18 56.78 13.76
N CYS A 873 50.34 57.73 13.31
CA CYS A 873 50.72 58.71 12.29
C CYS A 873 51.77 59.72 12.77
N VAL A 874 51.76 60.13 14.05
CA VAL A 874 52.79 61.01 14.63
C VAL A 874 54.12 60.26 14.81
N VAL A 875 54.09 58.97 15.13
CA VAL A 875 55.28 58.11 15.19
C VAL A 875 55.84 57.81 13.79
N LEU A 876 54.98 57.70 12.76
CA LEU A 876 55.41 57.55 11.37
C LEU A 876 55.92 58.88 10.76
N SER A 877 55.36 60.02 11.17
CA SER A 877 55.80 61.36 10.78
C SER A 877 57.17 61.73 11.37
N SER A 878 57.48 61.28 12.59
CA SER A 878 58.79 61.53 13.22
C SER A 878 59.92 60.62 12.69
N ARG A 879 59.61 59.60 11.89
CA ARG A 879 60.57 58.65 11.33
C ARG A 879 61.02 58.92 9.90
N ASN A 880 60.45 59.92 9.22
CA ASN A 880 60.80 60.22 7.82
C ASN A 880 61.44 61.61 7.66
N THR A 881 62.66 61.74 8.19
CA THR A 881 63.63 62.75 7.73
C THR A 881 64.87 62.03 7.17
N GLY A 882 64.93 61.84 5.86
CA GLY A 882 66.14 61.34 5.20
C GLY A 882 66.01 60.88 3.74
N LYS A 883 66.14 61.85 2.81
CA LYS A 883 66.73 61.78 1.45
C LYS A 883 66.23 60.71 0.46
N TYR A 884 65.49 61.08 -0.59
CA TYR A 884 65.88 61.70 -1.88
C TYR A 884 66.31 60.70 -2.98
N ASP A 885 65.52 60.76 -4.06
CA ASP A 885 65.88 60.79 -5.49
C ASP A 885 65.84 59.57 -6.43
N CYS A 886 65.16 59.88 -7.56
CA CYS A 886 65.35 59.48 -8.97
C CYS A 886 64.68 58.22 -9.55
N VAL A 887 63.65 58.49 -10.39
CA VAL A 887 63.50 58.13 -11.82
C VAL A 887 63.90 56.70 -12.24
N GLU A 888 62.93 55.87 -12.69
CA GLU A 888 62.62 55.52 -14.10
C GLU A 888 61.70 54.28 -14.18
N SER A 889 60.89 54.23 -15.26
CA SER A 889 59.99 53.17 -15.75
C SER A 889 58.71 52.81 -14.99
#